data_AF-A0A3S3MPD6-F1
#
_entry.id   AF-A0A3S3MPD6-F1
#
_cell.length_a   1.000
_cell.length_b   1.000
_cell.length_c   1.000
_cell.angle_alpha   90.00
_cell.angle_beta   90.00
_cell.angle_gamma   90.00
#
_symmetry.space_group_name_H-M   'P 1'
#
loop_
_entity.id
_entity.type
_entity.pdbx_description
1 polymer ?
#
loop_
_entity_poly.entity_id
_entity_poly.type
_entity_poly.pdbx_seq_one_letter_code
_entity_poly.pdbx_strand_id
1 'polypeptide(L)'
;MQPRLKTLVIENFRSLRGKVVIPLDAQVVLVHGSNGMGKTSVLSALELALTGRIKHLAEDGDGYQSYLTTLDTPGGSVQLTTTASYRDGARLGGSLDFSNTAFTPTPLLDPEDAKFFAERCYLPQATLGRLLELYDDNKTDTTSPLTQFVKELLGLDPLDALVDGLYPAFNVARVRNLVPEYRRLETLQTALREEISGYDRSIETVTRSSADRLAVLNVTLSGLRSGDALVVNESSDVGAVRAALEVARDAERDLTELSGVRSDLRSVMERWRTLPSADLSHDLATKERAEQSAFAAVDAWRAGDGRDLMAIISTLQAIFSDIPGIDDGPETSRAMAARRADAEASRCETLVRGNIEATERVNNLNTTIQRSTARIAELSQALASSVDDARSLASALAGIAPHVAGETCPVCDRDFTEKDAGPLSAHIAAKIASLTSEAGRLQSLATERAEESNRLAVAQRDLLAAAGGRLSDEDNAQLPVRAVQMRGAAHRLDALRDVAVAGTALMVDAAAARETLALARRRDEISTSLLPDIEARVAGLTGRSPSSFDSIESALAEAERTLSSKVEAAQTAVSHRIRALSELDLYAKDVGQIADLKKQRDRAVQRFSIVEAADTQVNAGREHAKTVANTADKVRSAIVKKVFNTSLNKIWRDLFVRLAPSEQFVPAFKLPSGDGGKVEAVLETLHRSGKASGSPGAMLSQGNLNTAALTLFLALHLSVPSRMPWLVLDDPVQSMDDVHIAQFAALLRTLAKGMGRQLIVAVHERALFDYLTLELSPAFDGDSLIAVEVARNFEGDAIAMPQAFGFEEDRAIAA
;
A
#
# COMPACT_ATOMS: atom_id res chain seq x y z
N MET A 1 -43.55 31.06 33.82
CA MET A 1 -44.26 29.90 34.39
C MET A 1 -43.65 28.66 33.75
N GLN A 2 -43.30 27.62 34.53
CA GLN A 2 -42.70 26.42 33.94
C GLN A 2 -43.73 25.68 33.07
N PRO A 3 -43.33 25.12 31.91
CA PRO A 3 -44.24 24.46 30.97
C PRO A 3 -44.81 23.17 31.58
N ARG A 4 -46.14 23.05 31.62
CA ARG A 4 -46.85 21.89 32.16
C ARG A 4 -47.56 21.13 31.04
N LEU A 5 -47.64 19.82 31.20
CA LEU A 5 -48.60 18.98 30.48
C LEU A 5 -50.00 19.40 30.92
N LYS A 6 -50.88 19.69 29.96
CA LYS A 6 -52.18 20.32 30.20
C LYS A 6 -53.33 19.32 30.09
N THR A 7 -53.41 18.60 28.98
CA THR A 7 -54.52 17.68 28.73
C THR A 7 -54.07 16.56 27.81
N LEU A 8 -54.42 15.33 28.16
CA LEU A 8 -54.24 14.14 27.36
C LEU A 8 -55.61 13.59 26.96
N VAL A 9 -55.86 13.48 25.66
CA VAL A 9 -57.07 12.90 25.07
C VAL A 9 -56.68 11.58 24.42
N ILE A 10 -57.38 10.52 24.78
CA ILE A 10 -57.12 9.15 24.32
C ILE A 10 -58.40 8.60 23.73
N GLU A 11 -58.34 7.99 22.56
CA GLU A 11 -59.46 7.33 21.92
C GLU A 11 -59.07 5.95 21.41
N ASN A 12 -59.79 4.91 21.84
CA ASN A 12 -59.63 3.51 21.39
C ASN A 12 -58.18 3.00 21.42
N PHE A 13 -57.50 3.21 22.55
CA PHE A 13 -56.09 2.87 22.73
C PHE A 13 -55.90 1.74 23.75
N ARG A 14 -55.31 0.63 23.31
CA ARG A 14 -55.07 -0.60 24.08
C ARG A 14 -56.37 -1.03 24.80
N SER A 15 -56.38 -1.05 26.13
CA SER A 15 -57.55 -1.44 26.91
C SER A 15 -58.59 -0.32 27.10
N LEU A 16 -58.28 0.92 26.69
CA LEU A 16 -59.16 2.09 26.82
C LEU A 16 -60.07 2.20 25.59
N ARG A 17 -61.28 1.65 25.71
CA ARG A 17 -62.34 1.77 24.70
C ARG A 17 -63.06 3.12 24.84
N GLY A 18 -63.34 3.78 23.73
CA GLY A 18 -64.00 5.09 23.70
C GLY A 18 -63.03 6.25 23.96
N LYS A 19 -63.58 7.45 24.14
CA LYS A 19 -62.82 8.70 24.33
C LYS A 19 -62.67 9.05 25.81
N VAL A 20 -61.42 9.12 26.27
CA VAL A 20 -61.03 9.49 27.64
C VAL A 20 -60.25 10.80 27.62
N VAL A 21 -60.61 11.74 28.48
CA VAL A 21 -59.90 13.02 28.65
C VAL A 21 -59.32 13.09 30.05
N ILE A 22 -58.00 13.13 30.14
CA ILE A 22 -57.25 13.22 31.39
C ILE A 22 -56.71 14.65 31.54
N PRO A 23 -57.21 15.45 32.49
CA PRO A 23 -56.62 16.74 32.80
C PRO A 23 -55.28 16.54 33.51
N LEU A 24 -54.25 17.23 33.03
CA LEU A 24 -52.88 17.13 33.56
C LEU A 24 -52.37 18.45 34.14
N ASP A 25 -53.12 19.55 34.02
CA ASP A 25 -52.71 20.91 34.39
C ASP A 25 -52.70 21.16 35.91
N ALA A 26 -51.86 20.40 36.62
CA ALA A 26 -51.56 20.54 38.03
C ALA A 26 -50.09 20.23 38.28
N GLN A 27 -49.57 20.65 39.43
CA GLN A 27 -48.21 20.32 39.84
C GLN A 27 -48.06 18.81 40.14
N VAL A 28 -49.09 18.21 40.72
CA VAL A 28 -49.16 16.76 40.97
C VAL A 28 -50.41 16.20 40.31
N VAL A 29 -50.26 15.13 39.54
CA VAL A 29 -51.35 14.36 38.95
C VAL A 29 -51.25 12.92 39.44
N LEU A 30 -52.27 12.44 40.11
CA LEU A 30 -52.37 11.05 40.56
C LEU A 30 -53.39 10.32 39.70
N VAL A 31 -53.03 9.15 39.18
CA VAL A 31 -53.92 8.33 38.36
C VAL A 31 -54.16 6.99 39.05
N HIS A 32 -55.43 6.71 39.35
CA HIS A 32 -55.86 5.44 39.94
C HIS A 32 -56.73 4.64 38.98
N GLY A 33 -56.77 3.33 39.20
CA GLY A 33 -57.66 2.37 38.56
C GLY A 33 -57.31 0.99 39.09
N SER A 34 -58.24 0.05 39.14
CA SER A 34 -57.90 -1.34 39.50
C SER A 34 -57.08 -2.01 38.37
N ASN A 35 -56.56 -3.21 38.62
CA ASN A 35 -55.79 -3.94 37.60
C ASN A 35 -56.66 -4.22 36.36
N GLY A 36 -56.11 -3.94 35.17
CA GLY A 36 -56.83 -4.07 33.90
C GLY A 36 -57.72 -2.87 33.50
N MET A 37 -57.86 -1.85 34.35
CA MET A 37 -58.69 -0.66 34.03
C MET A 37 -58.03 0.35 33.08
N GLY A 38 -56.76 0.15 32.71
CA GLY A 38 -56.08 0.96 31.70
C GLY A 38 -55.15 2.06 32.22
N LYS A 39 -54.78 2.07 33.51
CA LYS A 39 -53.76 2.99 34.08
C LYS A 39 -52.47 3.05 33.26
N THR A 40 -51.83 1.89 33.05
CA THR A 40 -50.63 1.76 32.21
C THR A 40 -50.89 2.20 30.77
N SER A 41 -52.12 2.04 30.27
CA SER A 41 -52.49 2.53 28.93
C SER A 41 -52.58 4.05 28.88
N VAL A 42 -53.01 4.72 29.95
CA VAL A 42 -52.95 6.19 30.06
C VAL A 42 -51.51 6.70 30.00
N LEU A 43 -50.61 6.10 30.79
CA LEU A 43 -49.21 6.52 30.79
C LEU A 43 -48.46 6.12 29.50
N SER A 44 -48.80 4.97 28.90
CA SER A 44 -48.28 4.59 27.58
C SER A 44 -48.76 5.55 26.49
N ALA A 45 -50.01 6.01 26.54
CA ALA A 45 -50.51 7.03 25.62
C ALA A 45 -49.78 8.37 25.81
N LEU A 46 -49.48 8.74 27.06
CA LEU A 46 -48.68 9.92 27.37
C LEU A 46 -47.26 9.80 26.80
N GLU A 47 -46.58 8.68 27.02
CA GLU A 47 -45.25 8.41 26.44
C GLU A 47 -45.31 8.51 24.92
N LEU A 48 -46.31 7.88 24.30
CA LEU A 48 -46.47 7.83 22.86
C LEU A 48 -46.72 9.21 22.23
N ALA A 49 -47.54 10.06 22.86
CA ALA A 49 -47.77 11.42 22.41
C ALA A 49 -46.54 12.33 22.58
N LEU A 50 -45.70 12.04 23.60
CA LEU A 50 -44.46 12.77 23.84
C LEU A 50 -43.35 12.36 22.90
N THR A 51 -43.09 11.06 22.75
CA THR A 51 -41.87 10.53 22.11
C THR A 51 -42.13 9.91 20.73
N GLY A 52 -43.39 9.62 20.39
CA GLY A 52 -43.79 8.96 19.15
C GLY A 52 -43.63 7.44 19.17
N ARG A 53 -43.15 6.86 20.28
CA ARG A 53 -42.97 5.40 20.44
C ARG A 53 -43.09 4.98 21.90
N ILE A 54 -43.40 3.71 22.13
CA ILE A 54 -43.41 3.13 23.48
C ILE A 54 -42.14 2.31 23.65
N LYS A 55 -41.19 2.78 24.46
CA LYS A 55 -39.83 2.21 24.49
C LYS A 55 -39.82 0.72 24.78
N HIS A 56 -40.50 0.29 25.84
CA HIS A 56 -40.52 -1.10 26.29
C HIS A 56 -41.26 -2.05 25.35
N LEU A 57 -42.15 -1.55 24.48
CA LEU A 57 -42.82 -2.37 23.46
C LEU A 57 -42.05 -2.41 22.13
N ALA A 58 -41.27 -1.37 21.86
CA ALA A 58 -40.41 -1.30 20.68
C ALA A 58 -39.15 -2.18 20.81
N GLU A 59 -38.82 -2.67 22.02
CA GLU A 59 -37.69 -3.57 22.27
C GLU A 59 -37.81 -4.90 21.49
N ASP A 60 -39.04 -5.39 21.27
CA ASP A 60 -39.33 -6.61 20.49
C ASP A 60 -39.59 -6.33 18.99
N GLY A 61 -39.30 -5.10 18.52
CA GLY A 61 -39.49 -4.63 17.15
C GLY A 61 -40.76 -3.79 16.93
N ASP A 62 -40.93 -3.22 15.73
CA ASP A 62 -42.02 -2.28 15.42
C ASP A 62 -43.42 -2.93 15.28
N GLY A 63 -43.51 -4.26 15.44
CA GLY A 63 -44.76 -5.01 15.33
C GLY A 63 -45.81 -4.66 16.38
N TYR A 64 -45.43 -4.04 17.51
CA TYR A 64 -46.40 -3.67 18.55
C TYR A 64 -47.45 -2.64 18.09
N GLN A 65 -47.16 -1.88 17.03
CA GLN A 65 -48.03 -0.85 16.48
C GLN A 65 -49.38 -1.41 16.02
N SER A 66 -49.42 -2.66 15.52
CA SER A 66 -50.65 -3.32 15.08
C SER A 66 -51.58 -3.73 16.23
N TYR A 67 -51.12 -3.70 17.48
CA TYR A 67 -51.88 -4.10 18.67
C TYR A 67 -52.21 -2.92 19.59
N LEU A 68 -52.00 -1.68 19.14
CA LEU A 68 -52.36 -0.47 19.89
C LEU A 68 -53.85 -0.14 19.82
N THR A 69 -54.54 -0.54 18.75
CA THR A 69 -55.98 -0.33 18.57
C THR A 69 -56.78 -1.23 19.51
N THR A 70 -57.77 -0.66 20.21
CA THR A 70 -58.74 -1.45 20.97
C THR A 70 -59.49 -2.42 20.05
N LEU A 71 -59.69 -3.66 20.52
CA LEU A 71 -60.43 -4.68 19.76
C LEU A 71 -61.80 -4.15 19.31
N ASP A 72 -62.20 -4.51 18.09
CA ASP A 72 -63.46 -4.13 17.46
C ASP A 72 -63.66 -2.61 17.20
N THR A 73 -62.56 -1.85 17.11
CA THR A 73 -62.59 -0.43 16.70
C THR A 73 -61.79 -0.21 15.41
N PRO A 74 -62.21 0.73 14.53
CA PRO A 74 -61.54 0.95 13.24
C PRO A 74 -60.17 1.64 13.34
N GLY A 75 -59.88 2.23 14.50
CA GLY A 75 -58.67 3.01 14.78
C GLY A 75 -58.83 3.81 16.07
N GLY A 76 -57.77 4.49 16.46
CA GLY A 76 -57.72 5.34 17.64
C GLY A 76 -56.84 6.57 17.45
N SER A 77 -56.91 7.48 18.42
CA SER A 77 -56.11 8.69 18.43
C SER A 77 -55.59 8.99 19.84
N VAL A 78 -54.44 9.64 19.92
CA VAL A 78 -53.91 10.23 21.16
C VAL A 78 -53.50 11.66 20.88
N GLN A 79 -53.93 12.59 21.73
CA GLN A 79 -53.56 14.00 21.63
C GLN A 79 -53.13 14.52 23.00
N LEU A 80 -52.00 15.22 23.03
CA LEU A 80 -51.43 15.84 24.22
C LEU A 80 -51.21 17.31 23.96
N THR A 81 -51.53 18.15 24.94
CA THR A 81 -51.29 19.60 24.88
C THR A 81 -50.49 20.07 26.09
N THR A 82 -49.70 21.13 25.93
CA THR A 82 -48.96 21.80 27.01
C THR A 82 -49.48 23.22 27.25
N THR A 83 -49.20 23.76 28.44
CA THR A 83 -49.54 25.15 28.78
C THR A 83 -48.63 26.17 28.10
N ALA A 84 -47.38 25.78 27.81
CA ALA A 84 -46.38 26.57 27.11
C ALA A 84 -45.39 25.64 26.40
N SER A 85 -44.56 26.21 25.52
CA SER A 85 -43.51 25.45 24.85
C SER A 85 -42.40 25.10 25.85
N TYR A 86 -41.87 23.87 25.76
CA TYR A 86 -40.86 23.40 26.71
C TYR A 86 -39.45 23.93 26.41
N ARG A 87 -39.22 24.42 25.19
CA ARG A 87 -38.01 25.12 24.72
C ARG A 87 -38.38 26.05 23.56
N ASP A 88 -37.55 27.03 23.24
CA ASP A 88 -37.82 27.92 22.11
C ASP A 88 -37.96 27.13 20.80
N GLY A 89 -39.06 27.37 20.08
CA GLY A 89 -39.38 26.69 18.82
C GLY A 89 -40.00 25.29 18.95
N ALA A 90 -40.17 24.74 20.16
CA ALA A 90 -40.85 23.45 20.33
C ALA A 90 -42.37 23.55 20.18
N ARG A 91 -42.98 22.40 19.85
CA ARG A 91 -44.43 22.25 19.66
C ARG A 91 -45.18 22.41 21.00
N LEU A 92 -46.43 22.87 20.92
CA LEU A 92 -47.36 22.98 22.06
C LEU A 92 -48.23 21.74 22.26
N GLY A 93 -48.06 20.72 21.42
CA GLY A 93 -48.82 19.49 21.49
C GLY A 93 -48.19 18.38 20.66
N GLY A 94 -48.56 17.16 21.00
CA GLY A 94 -48.25 15.95 20.23
C GLY A 94 -49.55 15.24 19.88
N SER A 95 -49.62 14.69 18.67
CA SER A 95 -50.78 13.91 18.21
C SER A 95 -50.33 12.64 17.53
N LEU A 96 -51.16 11.61 17.60
CA LEU A 96 -50.98 10.35 16.91
C LEU A 96 -52.35 9.85 16.49
N ASP A 97 -52.46 9.50 15.22
CA ASP A 97 -53.56 8.67 14.70
C ASP A 97 -53.01 7.29 14.31
N PHE A 98 -53.73 6.24 14.69
CA PHE A 98 -53.34 4.85 14.44
C PHE A 98 -54.53 3.95 14.11
N SER A 99 -54.26 2.92 13.31
CA SER A 99 -55.19 1.85 12.95
C SER A 99 -54.38 0.56 12.70
N ASN A 100 -55.06 -0.52 12.32
CA ASN A 100 -54.38 -1.78 11.98
C ASN A 100 -53.48 -1.69 10.74
N THR A 101 -53.60 -0.62 9.94
CA THR A 101 -52.86 -0.44 8.67
C THR A 101 -52.10 0.88 8.57
N ALA A 102 -52.29 1.80 9.52
CA ALA A 102 -51.67 3.12 9.49
C ALA A 102 -51.20 3.53 10.90
N PHE A 103 -50.05 4.18 10.97
CA PHE A 103 -49.49 4.73 12.20
C PHE A 103 -48.79 6.05 11.88
N THR A 104 -49.34 7.17 12.33
CA THR A 104 -48.90 8.52 11.94
C THR A 104 -48.54 9.38 13.16
N PRO A 105 -47.34 9.23 13.73
CA PRO A 105 -46.91 9.95 14.92
C PRO A 105 -46.47 11.38 14.59
N THR A 106 -47.02 12.35 15.33
CA THR A 106 -46.53 13.72 15.41
C THR A 106 -46.16 14.02 16.87
N PRO A 107 -44.99 13.53 17.34
CA PRO A 107 -44.62 13.64 18.75
C PRO A 107 -44.40 15.10 19.16
N LEU A 108 -44.60 15.35 20.46
CA LEU A 108 -44.33 16.66 21.05
C LEU A 108 -42.82 16.94 21.15
N LEU A 109 -42.04 15.90 21.48
CA LEU A 109 -40.59 15.98 21.67
C LEU A 109 -39.85 15.61 20.37
N ASP A 110 -38.78 16.35 20.10
CA ASP A 110 -37.81 15.97 19.08
C ASP A 110 -37.02 14.71 19.49
N PRO A 111 -36.37 13.99 18.55
CA PRO A 111 -35.74 12.69 18.83
C PRO A 111 -34.76 12.68 20.02
N GLU A 112 -33.97 13.74 20.20
CA GLU A 112 -33.01 13.86 21.31
C GLU A 112 -33.72 14.04 22.66
N ASP A 113 -34.74 14.90 22.71
CA ASP A 113 -35.52 15.13 23.94
C ASP A 113 -36.45 13.96 24.25
N ALA A 114 -36.94 13.25 23.23
CA ALA A 114 -37.69 12.01 23.36
C ALA A 114 -36.85 10.91 24.00
N LYS A 115 -35.57 10.77 23.58
CA LYS A 115 -34.60 9.87 24.22
C LYS A 115 -34.37 10.28 25.68
N PHE A 116 -34.14 11.57 25.93
CA PHE A 116 -33.96 12.09 27.29
C PHE A 116 -35.16 11.78 28.20
N PHE A 117 -36.38 12.02 27.71
CA PHE A 117 -37.61 11.76 28.46
C PHE A 117 -37.77 10.28 28.81
N ALA A 118 -37.62 9.39 27.84
CA ALA A 118 -37.80 7.95 28.02
C ALA A 118 -36.74 7.31 28.95
N GLU A 119 -35.58 7.95 29.13
CA GLU A 119 -34.52 7.44 29.99
C GLU A 119 -34.49 8.06 31.39
N ARG A 120 -34.98 9.30 31.54
CA ARG A 120 -34.78 10.11 32.76
C ARG A 120 -36.04 10.73 33.35
N CYS A 121 -37.14 10.78 32.60
CA CYS A 121 -38.38 11.42 33.04
C CYS A 121 -39.55 10.46 33.14
N TYR A 122 -39.49 9.30 32.46
CA TYR A 122 -40.53 8.27 32.55
C TYR A 122 -39.98 6.98 33.11
N LEU A 123 -40.61 6.47 34.17
CA LEU A 123 -40.34 5.15 34.75
C LEU A 123 -41.54 4.23 34.48
N PRO A 124 -41.44 3.31 33.51
CA PRO A 124 -42.49 2.33 33.23
C PRO A 124 -42.58 1.25 34.30
N GLN A 125 -43.78 0.71 34.52
CA GLN A 125 -44.03 -0.37 35.48
C GLN A 125 -43.19 -1.61 35.20
N ALA A 126 -43.01 -1.98 33.92
CA ALA A 126 -42.29 -3.19 33.50
C ALA A 126 -40.77 -3.12 33.76
N THR A 127 -40.21 -1.91 33.85
CA THR A 127 -38.76 -1.71 33.88
C THR A 127 -38.21 -1.73 35.30
N LEU A 128 -38.95 -1.26 36.31
CA LEU A 128 -38.45 -1.06 37.68
C LEU A 128 -37.75 -2.30 38.27
N GLY A 129 -38.42 -3.46 38.25
CA GLY A 129 -37.90 -4.69 38.85
C GLY A 129 -36.70 -5.31 38.13
N ARG A 130 -36.47 -4.95 36.86
CA ARG A 130 -35.34 -5.41 36.04
C ARG A 130 -34.32 -4.32 35.76
N LEU A 131 -34.54 -3.09 36.24
CA LEU A 131 -33.76 -1.92 35.84
C LEU A 131 -32.28 -2.08 36.17
N LEU A 132 -31.96 -2.63 37.34
CA LEU A 132 -30.57 -2.90 37.73
C LEU A 132 -29.97 -4.06 36.91
N GLU A 133 -30.75 -5.09 36.58
CA GLU A 133 -30.30 -6.20 35.71
C GLU A 133 -30.03 -5.72 34.28
N LEU A 134 -30.94 -4.92 33.70
CA LEU A 134 -30.81 -4.31 32.38
C LEU A 134 -29.58 -3.40 32.28
N TYR A 135 -29.17 -2.80 33.39
CA TYR A 135 -27.98 -1.95 33.46
C TYR A 135 -26.68 -2.74 33.70
N ASP A 136 -26.75 -3.92 34.32
CA ASP A 136 -25.60 -4.78 34.66
C ASP A 136 -25.35 -5.92 33.64
N ASP A 137 -26.25 -6.13 32.66
CA ASP A 137 -26.14 -7.25 31.70
C ASP A 137 -24.94 -7.06 30.74
N ASN A 138 -23.85 -7.79 31.00
CA ASN A 138 -22.61 -7.83 30.21
C ASN A 138 -22.57 -9.03 29.23
N LYS A 139 -23.73 -9.58 28.82
CA LYS A 139 -23.81 -10.84 28.04
C LYS A 139 -23.26 -10.78 26.61
N THR A 140 -22.87 -9.62 26.12
CA THR A 140 -22.29 -9.40 24.79
C THR A 140 -20.97 -8.63 24.94
N ASP A 141 -19.99 -8.85 24.05
CA ASP A 141 -18.72 -8.10 23.95
C ASP A 141 -18.88 -6.57 23.71
N THR A 142 -20.10 -6.05 23.88
CA THR A 142 -20.49 -4.65 23.75
C THR A 142 -20.51 -3.98 25.13
N THR A 143 -20.16 -2.69 25.17
CA THR A 143 -20.23 -1.86 26.38
C THR A 143 -21.63 -1.91 27.00
N SER A 144 -21.73 -2.15 28.32
CA SER A 144 -23.02 -2.19 29.04
C SER A 144 -23.87 -0.93 28.74
N PRO A 145 -25.21 -1.05 28.63
CA PRO A 145 -26.11 0.08 28.40
C PRO A 145 -25.93 1.20 29.42
N LEU A 146 -25.63 0.86 30.67
CA LEU A 146 -25.33 1.82 31.73
C LEU A 146 -24.03 2.57 31.47
N THR A 147 -23.01 1.86 30.98
CA THR A 147 -21.72 2.46 30.61
C THR A 147 -21.88 3.45 29.46
N GLN A 148 -22.62 3.07 28.42
CA GLN A 148 -22.92 3.97 27.30
C GLN A 148 -23.73 5.18 27.76
N PHE A 149 -24.76 4.95 28.57
CA PHE A 149 -25.59 6.01 29.14
C PHE A 149 -24.77 7.00 29.99
N VAL A 150 -23.85 6.52 30.81
CA VAL A 150 -22.97 7.37 31.62
C VAL A 150 -21.95 8.11 30.76
N LYS A 151 -21.42 7.50 29.69
CA LYS A 151 -20.54 8.20 28.74
C LYS A 151 -21.25 9.35 28.04
N GLU A 152 -22.48 9.12 27.57
CA GLU A 152 -23.33 10.15 26.97
C GLU A 152 -23.65 11.26 27.98
N LEU A 153 -24.00 10.88 29.22
CA LEU A 153 -24.28 11.80 30.33
C LEU A 153 -23.13 12.77 30.59
N LEU A 154 -21.91 12.23 30.56
CA LEU A 154 -20.69 12.95 30.88
C LEU A 154 -20.07 13.66 29.67
N GLY A 155 -20.64 13.48 28.47
CA GLY A 155 -20.09 14.02 27.22
C GLY A 155 -18.69 13.49 26.93
N LEU A 156 -18.41 12.22 27.25
CA LEU A 156 -17.08 11.63 27.09
C LEU A 156 -16.80 11.17 25.66
N ASP A 157 -17.82 10.95 24.84
CA ASP A 157 -17.64 10.40 23.49
C ASP A 157 -16.69 11.22 22.61
N PRO A 158 -16.76 12.58 22.58
CA PRO A 158 -15.78 13.38 21.83
C PRO A 158 -14.36 13.27 22.38
N LEU A 159 -14.20 13.12 23.69
CA LEU A 159 -12.89 12.96 24.34
C LEU A 159 -12.31 11.57 24.08
N ASP A 160 -13.13 10.52 24.17
CA ASP A 160 -12.76 9.16 23.81
C ASP A 160 -12.35 9.09 22.33
N ALA A 161 -13.12 9.72 21.43
CA ALA A 161 -12.79 9.80 20.01
C ALA A 161 -11.44 10.51 19.74
N LEU A 162 -11.14 11.58 20.48
CA LEU A 162 -9.85 12.27 20.40
C LEU A 162 -8.69 11.41 20.91
N VAL A 163 -8.86 10.76 22.06
CA VAL A 163 -7.83 9.89 22.66
C VAL A 163 -7.55 8.69 21.75
N ASP A 164 -8.59 7.99 21.32
CA ASP A 164 -8.48 6.80 20.48
C ASP A 164 -7.96 7.15 19.07
N GLY A 165 -8.46 8.25 18.48
CA GLY A 165 -8.05 8.71 17.16
C GLY A 165 -6.60 9.18 17.08
N LEU A 166 -6.07 9.76 18.17
CA LEU A 166 -4.68 10.23 18.25
C LEU A 166 -3.73 9.21 18.86
N TYR A 167 -4.24 8.08 19.37
CA TYR A 167 -3.43 6.99 19.91
C TYR A 167 -2.30 6.50 18.98
N PRO A 168 -2.49 6.42 17.64
CA PRO A 168 -1.40 6.04 16.74
C PRO A 168 -0.17 6.94 16.81
N ALA A 169 -0.29 8.21 17.24
CA ALA A 169 0.83 9.13 17.39
C ALA A 169 1.87 8.65 18.43
N PHE A 170 1.49 7.76 19.35
CA PHE A 170 2.39 7.19 20.35
C PHE A 170 3.28 6.06 19.82
N ASN A 171 2.93 5.45 18.68
CA ASN A 171 3.68 4.34 18.11
C ASN A 171 3.93 4.54 16.61
N VAL A 172 5.20 4.77 16.26
CA VAL A 172 5.64 5.01 14.88
C VAL A 172 5.23 3.89 13.92
N ALA A 173 5.18 2.64 14.38
CA ALA A 173 4.74 1.52 13.55
C ALA A 173 3.27 1.64 13.12
N ARG A 174 2.41 2.22 13.98
CA ARG A 174 1.00 2.47 13.64
C ARG A 174 0.87 3.65 12.69
N VAL A 175 1.69 4.69 12.85
CA VAL A 175 1.78 5.81 11.90
C VAL A 175 2.13 5.31 10.50
N ARG A 176 3.09 4.37 10.37
CA ARG A 176 3.45 3.74 9.09
C ARG A 176 2.29 2.99 8.42
N ASN A 177 1.33 2.49 9.19
CA ASN A 177 0.17 1.78 8.63
C ASN A 177 -0.95 2.74 8.22
N LEU A 178 -1.10 3.85 8.95
CA LEU A 178 -2.10 4.88 8.65
C LEU A 178 -1.69 5.80 7.49
N VAL A 179 -0.39 6.09 7.37
CA VAL A 179 0.18 7.00 6.37
C VAL A 179 1.34 6.30 5.65
N PRO A 180 1.06 5.56 4.55
CA PRO A 180 2.08 4.87 3.77
C PRO A 180 3.20 5.80 3.25
N GLU A 181 2.90 7.07 3.02
CA GLU A 181 3.83 8.11 2.58
C GLU A 181 4.93 8.37 3.61
N TYR A 182 4.65 8.19 4.90
CA TYR A 182 5.67 8.31 5.97
C TYR A 182 6.76 7.25 5.81
N ARG A 183 6.38 6.01 5.44
CA ARG A 183 7.35 4.95 5.14
C ARG A 183 8.22 5.29 3.92
N ARG A 184 7.61 5.92 2.90
CA ARG A 184 8.35 6.41 1.72
C ARG A 184 9.34 7.50 2.09
N LEU A 185 8.97 8.42 2.98
CA LEU A 185 9.85 9.47 3.50
C LEU A 185 11.07 8.86 4.22
N GLU A 186 10.86 7.91 5.14
CA GLU A 186 11.95 7.22 5.87
C GLU A 186 12.89 6.46 4.90
N THR A 187 12.32 5.79 3.90
CA THR A 187 13.08 5.07 2.88
C THR A 187 13.88 6.04 2.02
N LEU A 188 13.28 7.16 1.60
CA LEU A 188 13.95 8.20 0.82
C LEU A 188 15.09 8.86 1.61
N GLN A 189 14.87 9.14 2.89
CA GLN A 189 15.91 9.70 3.77
C GLN A 189 17.10 8.74 3.89
N THR A 190 16.84 7.44 4.05
CA THR A 190 17.89 6.41 4.13
C THR A 190 18.63 6.27 2.81
N ALA A 191 17.92 6.19 1.69
CA ALA A 191 18.50 6.09 0.36
C ALA A 191 19.37 7.30 0.00
N LEU A 192 18.91 8.52 0.28
CA LEU A 192 19.70 9.74 0.05
C LEU A 192 20.96 9.78 0.92
N ARG A 193 20.90 9.32 2.17
CA ARG A 193 22.06 9.23 3.06
C ARG A 193 23.10 8.24 2.52
N GLU A 194 22.65 7.09 2.04
CA GLU A 194 23.51 6.08 1.40
C GLU A 194 24.11 6.60 0.08
N GLU A 195 23.32 7.31 -0.73
CA GLU A 195 23.75 7.94 -1.99
C GLU A 195 24.86 8.98 -1.74
N ILE A 196 24.68 9.87 -0.76
CA ILE A 196 25.70 10.85 -0.35
C ILE A 196 26.98 10.14 0.10
N SER A 197 26.87 9.11 0.95
CA SER A 197 28.02 8.31 1.41
C SER A 197 28.73 7.59 0.23
N GLY A 198 27.99 7.15 -0.78
CA GLY A 198 28.53 6.55 -2.00
C GLY A 198 29.32 7.56 -2.83
N TYR A 199 28.79 8.77 -3.00
CA TYR A 199 29.51 9.86 -3.65
C TYR A 199 30.77 10.26 -2.89
N ASP A 200 30.73 10.34 -1.56
CA ASP A 200 31.90 10.66 -0.73
C ASP A 200 33.04 9.67 -0.93
N ARG A 201 32.74 8.37 -0.87
CA ARG A 201 33.72 7.30 -1.12
C ARG A 201 34.29 7.34 -2.54
N SER A 202 33.45 7.64 -3.52
CA SER A 202 33.86 7.74 -4.92
C SER A 202 34.78 8.95 -5.14
N ILE A 203 34.43 10.10 -4.56
CA ILE A 203 35.26 11.31 -4.59
C ILE A 203 36.62 11.02 -3.95
N GLU A 204 36.66 10.39 -2.77
CA GLU A 204 37.91 10.06 -2.08
C GLU A 204 38.79 9.14 -2.94
N THR A 205 38.19 8.12 -3.56
CA THR A 205 38.90 7.14 -4.40
C THR A 205 39.52 7.81 -5.62
N VAL A 206 38.74 8.62 -6.36
CA VAL A 206 39.23 9.32 -7.56
C VAL A 206 40.24 10.40 -7.17
N THR A 207 40.06 11.08 -6.04
CA THR A 207 41.03 12.07 -5.53
C THR A 207 42.38 11.42 -5.24
N ARG A 208 42.39 10.24 -4.61
CA ARG A 208 43.63 9.49 -4.36
C ARG A 208 44.32 9.07 -5.67
N SER A 209 43.56 8.50 -6.61
CA SER A 209 44.06 8.17 -7.97
C SER A 209 44.64 9.39 -8.68
N SER A 210 43.95 10.53 -8.61
CA SER A 210 44.39 11.78 -9.23
C SER A 210 45.71 12.28 -8.63
N ALA A 211 45.89 12.17 -7.31
CA ALA A 211 47.13 12.53 -6.64
C ALA A 211 48.30 11.61 -7.04
N ASP A 212 48.06 10.30 -7.13
CA ASP A 212 49.06 9.34 -7.59
C ASP A 212 49.47 9.61 -9.05
N ARG A 213 48.51 9.90 -9.94
CA ARG A 213 48.79 10.29 -11.33
C ARG A 213 49.56 11.59 -11.42
N LEU A 214 49.23 12.58 -10.60
CA LEU A 214 49.96 13.86 -10.56
C LEU A 214 51.43 13.64 -10.18
N ALA A 215 51.70 12.72 -9.24
CA ALA A 215 53.06 12.36 -8.88
C ALA A 215 53.81 11.69 -10.06
N VAL A 216 53.18 10.73 -10.75
CA VAL A 216 53.75 10.06 -11.93
C VAL A 216 54.00 11.05 -13.09
N LEU A 217 53.07 11.97 -13.31
CA LEU A 217 53.17 13.02 -14.31
C LEU A 217 54.37 13.92 -14.04
N ASN A 218 54.54 14.42 -12.81
CA ASN A 218 55.67 15.26 -12.44
C ASN A 218 57.03 14.56 -12.56
N VAL A 219 57.11 13.26 -12.20
CA VAL A 219 58.32 12.46 -12.44
C VAL A 219 58.60 12.35 -13.94
N THR A 220 57.58 12.11 -14.76
CA THR A 220 57.74 11.99 -16.21
C THR A 220 58.17 13.31 -16.86
N LEU A 221 57.61 14.43 -16.41
CA LEU A 221 57.98 15.77 -16.86
C LEU A 221 59.43 16.13 -16.51
N SER A 222 59.94 15.71 -15.35
CA SER A 222 61.34 15.93 -14.96
C SER A 222 62.36 15.23 -15.87
N GLY A 223 61.94 14.19 -16.62
CA GLY A 223 62.78 13.49 -17.59
C GLY A 223 62.92 14.17 -18.95
N LEU A 224 62.15 15.24 -19.20
CA LEU A 224 62.21 16.00 -20.45
C LEU A 224 63.41 16.97 -20.39
N ARG A 225 64.34 16.85 -21.34
CA ARG A 225 65.50 17.76 -21.49
C ARG A 225 65.09 19.09 -22.14
N SER A 226 64.14 19.79 -21.54
CA SER A 226 63.80 21.18 -21.88
C SER A 226 64.29 22.08 -20.75
N GLY A 227 64.87 23.24 -21.07
CA GLY A 227 65.60 24.09 -20.12
C GLY A 227 64.82 24.61 -18.91
N ASP A 228 63.50 24.40 -18.84
CA ASP A 228 62.66 24.74 -17.69
C ASP A 228 61.94 23.50 -17.15
N ALA A 229 62.09 23.23 -15.85
CA ALA A 229 61.41 22.15 -15.16
C ALA A 229 59.91 22.44 -15.03
N LEU A 230 59.11 21.90 -15.95
CA LEU A 230 57.65 21.94 -15.89
C LEU A 230 57.15 21.10 -14.70
N VAL A 231 56.53 21.75 -13.71
CA VAL A 231 55.89 21.11 -12.56
C VAL A 231 54.40 21.43 -12.58
N VAL A 232 53.56 20.40 -12.53
CA VAL A 232 52.10 20.50 -12.48
C VAL A 232 51.64 20.31 -11.03
N ASN A 233 50.81 21.23 -10.56
CA ASN A 233 50.12 21.16 -9.28
C ASN A 233 48.60 21.26 -9.48
N GLU A 234 47.84 21.14 -8.39
CA GLU A 234 46.36 21.16 -8.43
C GLU A 234 45.77 22.48 -8.96
N SER A 235 46.53 23.58 -8.96
CA SER A 235 46.10 24.89 -9.48
C SER A 235 46.66 25.21 -10.87
N SER A 236 47.38 24.27 -11.49
CA SER A 236 48.01 24.48 -12.80
C SER A 236 46.98 24.42 -13.92
N ASP A 237 47.14 25.31 -14.91
CA ASP A 237 46.34 25.24 -16.13
C ASP A 237 46.81 24.08 -17.02
N VAL A 238 46.07 22.98 -16.93
CA VAL A 238 46.29 21.75 -17.72
C VAL A 238 46.31 22.03 -19.22
N GLY A 239 45.53 23.01 -19.70
CA GLY A 239 45.50 23.41 -21.11
C GLY A 239 46.80 24.08 -21.56
N ALA A 240 47.35 24.96 -20.73
CA ALA A 240 48.63 25.61 -21.00
C ALA A 240 49.81 24.62 -20.99
N VAL A 241 49.81 23.65 -20.06
CA VAL A 241 50.84 22.61 -19.97
C VAL A 241 50.80 21.68 -21.18
N ARG A 242 49.59 21.29 -21.63
CA ARG A 242 49.41 20.52 -22.87
C ARG A 242 50.00 21.26 -24.07
N ALA A 243 49.65 22.54 -24.23
CA ALA A 243 50.13 23.35 -25.35
C ALA A 243 51.67 23.45 -25.36
N ALA A 244 52.29 23.62 -24.20
CA ALA A 244 53.75 23.65 -24.07
C ALA A 244 54.40 22.31 -24.51
N LEU A 245 53.83 21.18 -24.12
CA LEU A 245 54.30 19.85 -24.53
C LEU A 245 54.07 19.55 -26.01
N GLU A 246 53.01 20.09 -26.61
CA GLU A 246 52.68 19.91 -28.03
C GLU A 246 53.53 20.76 -28.98
N VAL A 247 54.02 21.92 -28.50
CA VAL A 247 54.90 22.84 -29.25
C VAL A 247 56.35 22.34 -29.27
N ALA A 248 56.82 21.70 -28.19
CA ALA A 248 58.17 21.13 -28.07
C ALA A 248 58.33 19.81 -28.89
N ARG A 249 58.23 19.90 -30.22
CA ARG A 249 58.40 18.75 -31.15
C ARG A 249 59.82 18.58 -31.68
N ASP A 250 60.78 19.34 -31.15
CA ASP A 250 62.16 19.32 -31.60
C ASP A 250 62.74 17.90 -31.57
N ALA A 251 62.46 17.12 -30.52
CA ALA A 251 62.92 15.74 -30.41
C ALA A 251 62.28 14.77 -31.44
N GLU A 252 61.05 15.02 -31.91
CA GLU A 252 60.39 14.21 -32.95
C GLU A 252 60.94 14.54 -34.34
N ARG A 253 61.22 15.82 -34.58
CA ARG A 253 61.90 16.29 -35.77
C ARG A 253 63.32 15.71 -35.82
N ASP A 254 64.06 15.82 -34.71
CA ASP A 254 65.40 15.24 -34.55
C ASP A 254 65.37 13.72 -34.76
N LEU A 255 64.40 13.01 -34.20
CA LEU A 255 64.28 11.55 -34.38
C LEU A 255 63.98 11.18 -35.84
N THR A 256 63.18 11.98 -36.54
CA THR A 256 62.86 11.78 -37.96
C THR A 256 64.10 12.00 -38.83
N GLU A 257 64.82 13.11 -38.59
CA GLU A 257 66.06 13.44 -39.28
C GLU A 257 67.15 12.38 -38.99
N LEU A 258 67.36 12.00 -37.72
CA LEU A 258 68.32 10.96 -37.31
C LEU A 258 67.94 9.56 -37.83
N SER A 259 66.65 9.25 -37.96
CA SER A 259 66.18 7.97 -38.54
C SER A 259 66.47 7.91 -40.04
N GLY A 260 66.33 9.03 -40.76
CA GLY A 260 66.78 9.16 -42.15
C GLY A 260 68.29 8.92 -42.27
N VAL A 261 69.08 9.60 -41.43
CA VAL A 261 70.54 9.44 -41.40
C VAL A 261 70.95 8.00 -41.02
N ARG A 262 70.19 7.32 -40.14
CA ARG A 262 70.44 5.91 -39.75
C ARG A 262 70.12 4.93 -40.86
N SER A 263 69.00 5.11 -41.55
CA SER A 263 68.65 4.30 -42.72
C SER A 263 69.74 4.41 -43.78
N ASP A 264 70.19 5.63 -44.03
CA ASP A 264 71.23 5.91 -45.01
C ASP A 264 72.58 5.31 -44.64
N LEU A 265 73.05 5.49 -43.39
CA LEU A 265 74.32 4.94 -42.91
C LEU A 265 74.31 3.40 -42.99
N ARG A 266 73.22 2.77 -42.56
CA ARG A 266 73.04 1.31 -42.62
C ARG A 266 73.01 0.81 -44.07
N SER A 267 72.38 1.56 -44.96
CA SER A 267 72.34 1.26 -46.39
C SER A 267 73.72 1.32 -47.03
N VAL A 268 74.56 2.29 -46.66
CA VAL A 268 75.94 2.40 -47.15
C VAL A 268 76.84 1.29 -46.58
N MET A 269 76.68 0.95 -45.29
CA MET A 269 77.41 -0.15 -44.64
C MET A 269 77.11 -1.52 -45.26
N GLU A 270 75.83 -1.81 -45.51
CA GLU A 270 75.41 -3.08 -46.10
C GLU A 270 75.91 -3.18 -47.55
N ARG A 271 75.78 -2.10 -48.34
CA ARG A 271 76.26 -2.06 -49.73
C ARG A 271 77.77 -2.28 -49.85
N TRP A 272 78.56 -1.77 -48.90
CA TRP A 272 80.01 -2.00 -48.84
C TRP A 272 80.36 -3.47 -48.49
N ARG A 273 79.65 -4.07 -47.53
CA ARG A 273 79.90 -5.46 -47.09
C ARG A 273 79.53 -6.52 -48.13
N THR A 274 78.61 -6.22 -49.04
CA THR A 274 78.05 -7.19 -49.98
C THR A 274 78.77 -7.31 -51.34
N LEU A 275 79.94 -6.70 -51.54
CA LEU A 275 80.67 -6.69 -52.82
C LEU A 275 81.61 -7.93 -53.00
N PRO A 276 81.31 -8.88 -53.90
CA PRO A 276 82.19 -10.01 -54.24
C PRO A 276 83.12 -9.69 -55.43
N SER A 277 84.28 -10.35 -55.52
CA SER A 277 85.24 -10.21 -56.62
C SER A 277 84.89 -11.06 -57.86
N ALA A 278 85.02 -10.44 -59.04
CA ALA A 278 85.11 -10.99 -60.41
C ALA A 278 83.83 -11.47 -61.15
N ASP A 279 83.83 -11.13 -62.46
CA ASP A 279 83.06 -11.52 -63.66
C ASP A 279 81.52 -11.37 -63.73
N LEU A 280 81.03 -10.38 -64.52
CA LEU A 280 79.59 -10.03 -64.56
C LEU A 280 78.96 -9.61 -65.89
N SER A 281 79.68 -9.44 -67.00
CA SER A 281 79.02 -8.93 -68.22
C SER A 281 78.18 -9.98 -68.97
N HIS A 282 78.31 -11.28 -68.65
CA HIS A 282 77.56 -12.36 -69.32
C HIS A 282 76.33 -12.86 -68.55
N ASP A 283 76.11 -12.38 -67.32
CA ASP A 283 75.10 -12.90 -66.38
C ASP A 283 73.81 -12.03 -66.31
N LEU A 284 73.85 -10.79 -66.82
CA LEU A 284 72.69 -9.87 -66.76
C LEU A 284 71.63 -10.19 -67.83
N ALA A 285 72.06 -10.43 -69.08
CA ALA A 285 71.17 -10.70 -70.20
C ALA A 285 70.44 -12.06 -70.12
N THR A 286 71.00 -13.03 -69.39
CA THR A 286 70.37 -14.33 -69.10
C THR A 286 69.29 -14.20 -68.03
N LYS A 287 69.51 -13.37 -67.00
CA LYS A 287 68.55 -13.08 -65.93
C LYS A 287 67.39 -12.19 -66.41
N GLU A 288 67.64 -11.26 -67.33
CA GLU A 288 66.58 -10.46 -67.98
C GLU A 288 65.62 -11.32 -68.81
N ARG A 289 66.15 -12.30 -69.55
CA ARG A 289 65.31 -13.25 -70.32
C ARG A 289 64.51 -14.18 -69.42
N ALA A 290 65.05 -14.59 -68.28
CA ALA A 290 64.35 -15.44 -67.31
C ALA A 290 63.18 -14.69 -66.62
N GLU A 291 63.36 -13.41 -66.28
CA GLU A 291 62.31 -12.56 -65.70
C GLU A 291 61.16 -12.33 -66.69
N GLN A 292 61.47 -11.97 -67.93
CA GLN A 292 60.46 -11.79 -68.98
C GLN A 292 59.65 -13.07 -69.24
N SER A 293 60.29 -14.23 -69.22
CA SER A 293 59.61 -15.52 -69.41
C SER A 293 58.69 -15.87 -68.23
N ALA A 294 59.09 -15.59 -66.99
CA ALA A 294 58.31 -15.90 -65.81
C ALA A 294 57.08 -14.97 -65.67
N PHE A 295 57.22 -13.67 -65.98
CA PHE A 295 56.08 -12.75 -66.04
C PHE A 295 55.08 -13.11 -67.14
N ALA A 296 55.57 -13.49 -68.33
CA ALA A 296 54.70 -13.95 -69.41
C ALA A 296 53.88 -15.20 -69.02
N ALA A 297 54.44 -16.10 -68.20
CA ALA A 297 53.73 -17.27 -67.69
C ALA A 297 52.63 -16.91 -66.66
N VAL A 298 52.87 -15.92 -65.79
CA VAL A 298 51.85 -15.40 -64.86
C VAL A 298 50.70 -14.72 -65.61
N ASP A 299 51.00 -13.91 -66.62
CA ASP A 299 49.99 -13.24 -67.44
C ASP A 299 49.16 -14.23 -68.27
N ALA A 300 49.80 -15.29 -68.80
CA ALA A 300 49.10 -16.37 -69.47
C ALA A 300 48.14 -17.13 -68.53
N TRP A 301 48.56 -17.42 -67.29
CA TRP A 301 47.70 -18.05 -66.28
C TRP A 301 46.53 -17.16 -65.88
N ARG A 302 46.75 -15.85 -65.65
CA ARG A 302 45.68 -14.87 -65.37
C ARG A 302 44.68 -14.78 -66.52
N ALA A 303 45.17 -14.81 -67.76
CA ALA A 303 44.31 -14.78 -68.94
C ALA A 303 43.57 -16.12 -69.17
N GLY A 304 44.14 -17.25 -68.76
CA GLY A 304 43.58 -18.60 -68.92
C GLY A 304 42.93 -19.14 -67.64
N ASP A 305 43.54 -20.18 -67.07
CA ASP A 305 42.97 -21.00 -65.98
C ASP A 305 42.66 -20.20 -64.70
N GLY A 306 43.42 -19.13 -64.42
CA GLY A 306 43.23 -18.27 -63.24
C GLY A 306 42.03 -17.30 -63.33
N ARG A 307 41.41 -17.16 -64.51
CA ARG A 307 40.33 -16.18 -64.74
C ARG A 307 39.10 -16.43 -63.86
N ASP A 308 38.64 -17.68 -63.80
CA ASP A 308 37.46 -18.07 -63.03
C ASP A 308 37.71 -17.93 -61.53
N LEU A 309 38.93 -18.21 -61.08
CA LEU A 309 39.36 -18.01 -59.70
C LEU A 309 39.32 -16.53 -59.30
N MET A 310 39.84 -15.63 -60.15
CA MET A 310 39.80 -14.18 -59.92
C MET A 310 38.37 -13.64 -59.88
N ALA A 311 37.49 -14.12 -60.76
CA ALA A 311 36.09 -13.69 -60.79
C ALA A 311 35.33 -14.04 -59.51
N ILE A 312 35.54 -15.26 -58.97
CA ILE A 312 34.90 -15.70 -57.73
C ILE A 312 35.48 -14.93 -56.52
N ILE A 313 36.80 -14.76 -56.45
CA ILE A 313 37.44 -14.00 -55.36
C ILE A 313 36.96 -12.55 -55.35
N SER A 314 36.90 -11.89 -56.51
CA SER A 314 36.41 -10.50 -56.61
C SER A 314 34.95 -10.36 -56.18
N THR A 315 34.10 -11.32 -56.52
CA THR A 315 32.70 -11.34 -56.08
C THR A 315 32.60 -11.49 -54.56
N LEU A 316 33.42 -12.35 -53.95
CA LEU A 316 33.44 -12.54 -52.49
C LEU A 316 34.09 -11.37 -51.75
N GLN A 317 35.07 -10.67 -52.33
CA GLN A 317 35.67 -9.47 -51.77
C GLN A 317 34.68 -8.31 -51.64
N ALA A 318 33.70 -8.22 -52.55
CA ALA A 318 32.60 -7.25 -52.44
C ALA A 318 31.70 -7.52 -51.21
N ILE A 319 31.71 -8.75 -50.68
CA ILE A 319 30.94 -9.17 -49.50
C ILE A 319 31.82 -9.20 -48.24
N PHE A 320 33.09 -9.58 -48.38
CA PHE A 320 34.07 -9.76 -47.32
C PHE A 320 35.37 -9.04 -47.68
N SER A 321 35.54 -7.83 -47.14
CA SER A 321 36.70 -6.97 -47.44
C SER A 321 38.03 -7.50 -46.92
N ASP A 322 38.01 -8.53 -46.06
CA ASP A 322 39.20 -9.13 -45.44
C ASP A 322 39.84 -10.22 -46.30
N ILE A 323 39.22 -10.64 -47.41
CA ILE A 323 39.77 -11.62 -48.34
C ILE A 323 40.91 -10.97 -49.15
N PRO A 324 42.16 -11.50 -49.08
CA PRO A 324 43.30 -10.98 -49.83
C PRO A 324 43.09 -11.02 -51.35
N GLY A 325 43.79 -10.15 -52.07
CA GLY A 325 43.78 -10.12 -53.52
C GLY A 325 44.45 -11.36 -54.14
N ILE A 326 44.21 -11.61 -55.42
CA ILE A 326 44.86 -12.73 -56.11
C ILE A 326 46.40 -12.59 -56.12
N ASP A 327 46.90 -11.35 -56.04
CA ASP A 327 48.32 -11.00 -56.07
C ASP A 327 49.04 -11.24 -54.73
N ASP A 328 48.29 -11.41 -53.64
CA ASP A 328 48.82 -11.74 -52.32
C ASP A 328 49.10 -13.26 -52.15
N GLY A 329 48.80 -14.05 -53.18
CA GLY A 329 48.95 -15.50 -53.21
C GLY A 329 47.65 -16.21 -53.61
N PRO A 330 47.53 -16.72 -54.84
CA PRO A 330 46.27 -17.28 -55.35
C PRO A 330 45.66 -18.40 -54.49
N GLU A 331 46.49 -19.32 -53.96
CA GLU A 331 46.01 -20.40 -53.08
C GLU A 331 45.62 -19.88 -51.69
N THR A 332 46.36 -18.91 -51.15
CA THR A 332 46.04 -18.28 -49.86
C THR A 332 44.69 -17.57 -49.94
N SER A 333 44.47 -16.80 -51.00
CA SER A 333 43.24 -16.04 -51.25
C SER A 333 42.06 -16.99 -51.53
N ARG A 334 42.26 -18.06 -52.31
CA ARG A 334 41.26 -19.13 -52.50
C ARG A 334 40.88 -19.80 -51.19
N ALA A 335 41.86 -20.25 -50.39
CA ALA A 335 41.63 -20.97 -49.15
C ALA A 335 40.90 -20.11 -48.12
N MET A 336 41.26 -18.83 -48.00
CA MET A 336 40.57 -17.89 -47.11
C MET A 336 39.16 -17.57 -47.59
N ALA A 337 38.98 -17.33 -48.90
CA ALA A 337 37.66 -17.11 -49.50
C ALA A 337 36.73 -18.32 -49.34
N ALA A 338 37.24 -19.54 -49.52
CA ALA A 338 36.48 -20.78 -49.34
C ALA A 338 36.03 -20.95 -47.89
N ARG A 339 36.93 -20.73 -46.92
CA ARG A 339 36.60 -20.76 -45.48
C ARG A 339 35.57 -19.70 -45.10
N ARG A 340 35.68 -18.48 -45.62
CA ARG A 340 34.73 -17.39 -45.34
C ARG A 340 33.34 -17.69 -45.92
N ALA A 341 33.29 -18.16 -47.16
CA ALA A 341 32.05 -18.56 -47.80
C ALA A 341 31.39 -19.74 -47.07
N ASP A 342 32.15 -20.74 -46.64
CA ASP A 342 31.61 -21.89 -45.89
C ASP A 342 31.11 -21.50 -44.48
N ALA A 343 31.84 -20.63 -43.78
CA ALA A 343 31.44 -20.11 -42.49
C ALA A 343 30.17 -19.25 -42.57
N GLU A 344 30.05 -18.41 -43.60
CA GLU A 344 28.84 -17.61 -43.82
C GLU A 344 27.64 -18.47 -44.22
N ALA A 345 27.86 -19.48 -45.07
CA ALA A 345 26.82 -20.45 -45.41
C ALA A 345 26.29 -21.17 -44.15
N SER A 346 27.20 -21.65 -43.31
CA SER A 346 26.87 -22.31 -42.03
C SER A 346 26.11 -21.38 -41.08
N ARG A 347 26.53 -20.11 -40.98
CA ARG A 347 25.83 -19.09 -40.17
C ARG A 347 24.40 -18.86 -40.66
N CYS A 348 24.23 -18.66 -41.97
CA CYS A 348 22.91 -18.44 -42.56
C CYS A 348 22.00 -19.66 -42.35
N GLU A 349 22.53 -20.88 -42.48
CA GLU A 349 21.76 -22.11 -42.24
C GLU A 349 21.33 -22.31 -40.79
N THR A 350 22.20 -21.97 -39.83
CA THR A 350 21.83 -22.02 -38.41
C THR A 350 20.71 -21.02 -38.10
N LEU A 351 20.76 -19.82 -38.67
CA LEU A 351 19.71 -18.82 -38.49
C LEU A 351 18.38 -19.24 -39.14
N VAL A 352 18.43 -19.79 -40.35
CA VAL A 352 17.24 -20.32 -41.05
C VAL A 352 16.63 -21.50 -40.28
N ARG A 353 17.45 -22.41 -39.76
CA ARG A 353 16.99 -23.53 -38.92
C ARG A 353 16.35 -23.04 -37.62
N GLY A 354 16.98 -22.08 -36.94
CA GLY A 354 16.42 -21.44 -35.75
C GLY A 354 15.07 -20.77 -36.03
N ASN A 355 14.91 -20.14 -37.19
CA ASN A 355 13.64 -19.56 -37.61
C ASN A 355 12.54 -20.61 -37.85
N ILE A 356 12.89 -21.74 -38.46
CA ILE A 356 11.95 -22.86 -38.67
C ILE A 356 11.50 -23.42 -37.32
N GLU A 357 12.43 -23.72 -36.42
CA GLU A 357 12.14 -24.22 -35.07
C GLU A 357 11.30 -23.22 -34.26
N ALA A 358 11.62 -21.93 -34.31
CA ALA A 358 10.86 -20.88 -33.65
C ALA A 358 9.44 -20.76 -34.23
N THR A 359 9.29 -20.86 -35.56
CA THR A 359 7.99 -20.80 -36.24
C THR A 359 7.11 -21.99 -35.89
N GLU A 360 7.66 -23.21 -35.88
CA GLU A 360 6.96 -24.42 -35.44
C GLU A 360 6.54 -24.32 -33.97
N ARG A 361 7.42 -23.82 -33.10
CA ARG A 361 7.14 -23.63 -31.67
C ARG A 361 6.04 -22.61 -31.44
N VAL A 362 6.05 -21.49 -32.18
CA VAL A 362 4.98 -20.48 -32.16
C VAL A 362 3.65 -21.08 -32.61
N ASN A 363 3.63 -21.88 -33.68
CA ASN A 363 2.41 -22.55 -34.15
C ASN A 363 1.85 -23.55 -33.12
N ASN A 364 2.72 -24.34 -32.49
CA ASN A 364 2.34 -25.29 -31.44
C ASN A 364 1.82 -24.58 -30.17
N LEU A 365 2.43 -23.46 -29.79
CA LEU A 365 1.99 -22.67 -28.64
C LEU A 365 0.66 -21.95 -28.94
N ASN A 366 0.47 -21.42 -30.15
CA ASN A 366 -0.80 -20.81 -30.57
C ASN A 366 -1.94 -21.82 -30.56
N THR A 367 -1.72 -23.05 -31.06
CA THR A 367 -2.74 -24.11 -30.99
C THR A 367 -3.04 -24.54 -29.55
N THR A 368 -2.03 -24.59 -28.68
CA THR A 368 -2.20 -24.87 -27.24
C THR A 368 -3.01 -23.76 -26.55
N ILE A 369 -2.68 -22.49 -26.81
CA ILE A 369 -3.39 -21.32 -26.31
C ILE A 369 -4.86 -21.35 -26.76
N GLN A 370 -5.12 -21.64 -28.04
CA GLN A 370 -6.48 -21.73 -28.58
C GLN A 370 -7.27 -22.85 -27.89
N ARG A 371 -6.68 -24.04 -27.70
CA ARG A 371 -7.32 -25.17 -27.01
C ARG A 371 -7.60 -24.88 -25.54
N SER A 372 -6.62 -24.38 -24.78
CA SER A 372 -6.81 -24.06 -23.36
C SER A 372 -7.79 -22.89 -23.17
N THR A 373 -7.79 -21.89 -24.06
CA THR A 373 -8.78 -20.79 -24.02
C THR A 373 -10.20 -21.32 -24.26
N ALA A 374 -10.39 -22.18 -25.27
CA ALA A 374 -11.67 -22.82 -25.53
C ALA A 374 -12.13 -23.70 -24.35
N ARG A 375 -11.21 -24.50 -23.78
CA ARG A 375 -11.49 -25.36 -22.63
C ARG A 375 -11.86 -24.56 -21.37
N ILE A 376 -11.18 -23.45 -21.10
CA ILE A 376 -11.53 -22.55 -19.99
C ILE A 376 -12.91 -21.93 -20.20
N ALA A 377 -13.28 -21.58 -21.44
CA ALA A 377 -14.62 -21.07 -21.74
C ALA A 377 -15.71 -22.14 -21.50
N GLU A 378 -15.49 -23.38 -21.94
CA GLU A 378 -16.38 -24.52 -21.67
C GLU A 378 -16.55 -24.76 -20.16
N LEU A 379 -15.45 -24.82 -19.41
CA LEU A 379 -15.46 -25.03 -17.96
C LEU A 379 -16.13 -23.85 -17.23
N SER A 380 -15.92 -22.62 -17.70
CA SER A 380 -16.58 -21.42 -17.13
C SER A 380 -18.08 -21.42 -17.39
N GLN A 381 -18.52 -21.86 -18.58
CA GLN A 381 -19.93 -22.02 -18.91
C GLN A 381 -20.60 -23.11 -18.05
N ALA A 382 -19.91 -24.24 -17.82
CA ALA A 382 -20.37 -25.32 -16.95
C ALA A 382 -20.41 -24.93 -15.46
N LEU A 383 -19.55 -24.00 -15.02
CA LEU A 383 -19.59 -23.43 -13.67
C LEU A 383 -20.68 -22.35 -13.52
N ALA A 384 -20.99 -21.60 -14.58
CA ALA A 384 -22.03 -20.56 -14.55
C ALA A 384 -23.46 -21.13 -14.48
N SER A 385 -23.67 -22.41 -14.82
CA SER A 385 -24.98 -23.06 -14.81
C SER A 385 -25.43 -23.59 -13.43
N SER A 386 -24.69 -23.35 -12.36
CA SER A 386 -24.93 -23.99 -11.06
C SER A 386 -24.76 -23.00 -9.90
N VAL A 387 -25.84 -22.76 -9.18
CA VAL A 387 -25.95 -21.74 -8.11
C VAL A 387 -25.11 -22.10 -6.87
N ASP A 388 -24.48 -21.08 -6.28
CA ASP A 388 -23.56 -21.09 -5.13
C ASP A 388 -24.12 -21.65 -3.79
N ASP A 389 -25.40 -22.05 -3.72
CA ASP A 389 -26.07 -22.36 -2.44
C ASP A 389 -26.08 -23.85 -2.05
N ALA A 390 -25.57 -24.77 -2.90
CA ALA A 390 -25.72 -26.21 -2.69
C ALA A 390 -25.02 -26.73 -1.42
N ARG A 391 -23.84 -26.20 -1.07
CA ARG A 391 -23.05 -26.64 0.10
C ARG A 391 -23.60 -26.12 1.43
N SER A 392 -24.06 -24.86 1.45
CA SER A 392 -24.70 -24.26 2.63
C SER A 392 -26.02 -24.95 2.94
N LEU A 393 -26.83 -25.20 1.91
CA LEU A 393 -28.11 -25.89 2.03
C LEU A 393 -27.93 -27.37 2.45
N ALA A 394 -26.93 -28.08 1.93
CA ALA A 394 -26.63 -29.45 2.36
C ALA A 394 -26.22 -29.52 3.85
N SER A 395 -25.44 -28.55 4.32
CA SER A 395 -25.02 -28.47 5.73
C SER A 395 -26.19 -28.13 6.66
N ALA A 396 -27.08 -27.22 6.24
CA ALA A 396 -28.29 -26.89 7.00
C ALA A 396 -29.26 -28.08 7.08
N LEU A 397 -29.47 -28.79 5.97
CA LEU A 397 -30.31 -30.00 5.93
C LEU A 397 -29.71 -31.14 6.77
N ALA A 398 -28.39 -31.30 6.78
CA ALA A 398 -27.70 -32.29 7.61
C ALA A 398 -27.80 -31.98 9.11
N GLY A 399 -27.84 -30.70 9.49
CA GLY A 399 -28.06 -30.26 10.88
C GLY A 399 -29.49 -30.49 11.39
N ILE A 400 -30.49 -30.46 10.50
CA ILE A 400 -31.90 -30.70 10.83
C ILE A 400 -32.22 -32.21 10.87
N ALA A 401 -31.51 -33.05 10.11
CA ALA A 401 -31.77 -34.48 9.99
C ALA A 401 -31.88 -35.25 11.33
N PRO A 402 -31.06 -34.99 12.37
CA PRO A 402 -31.18 -35.65 13.67
C PRO A 402 -32.46 -35.30 14.46
N HIS A 403 -33.11 -34.19 14.12
CA HIS A 403 -34.31 -33.68 14.81
C HIS A 403 -35.62 -34.12 14.14
N VAL A 404 -35.54 -34.95 13.09
CA VAL A 404 -36.71 -35.49 12.38
C VAL A 404 -37.17 -36.77 13.07
N ALA A 405 -38.17 -36.64 13.95
CA ALA A 405 -38.79 -37.75 14.68
C ALA A 405 -40.23 -38.00 14.19
N GLY A 406 -40.39 -38.33 12.91
CA GLY A 406 -41.69 -38.60 12.28
C GLY A 406 -41.77 -38.12 10.83
N GLU A 407 -42.98 -38.09 10.28
CA GLU A 407 -43.25 -37.63 8.90
C GLU A 407 -43.62 -36.14 8.84
N THR A 408 -43.67 -35.44 9.97
CA THR A 408 -43.97 -34.01 10.04
C THR A 408 -42.70 -33.18 9.86
N CYS A 409 -42.72 -32.22 8.93
CA CYS A 409 -41.57 -31.36 8.66
C CYS A 409 -41.30 -30.42 9.85
N PRO A 410 -40.11 -30.42 10.47
CA PRO A 410 -39.81 -29.60 11.65
C PRO A 410 -39.64 -28.09 11.37
N VAL A 411 -39.78 -27.67 10.11
CA VAL A 411 -39.64 -26.26 9.69
C VAL A 411 -40.99 -25.64 9.37
N CYS A 412 -41.94 -26.41 8.82
CA CYS A 412 -43.25 -25.90 8.40
C CYS A 412 -44.44 -26.71 8.93
N ASP A 413 -44.19 -27.65 9.84
CA ASP A 413 -45.17 -28.52 10.52
C ASP A 413 -46.13 -29.30 9.60
N ARG A 414 -45.77 -29.41 8.32
CA ARG A 414 -46.57 -30.11 7.32
C ARG A 414 -46.28 -31.61 7.34
N ASP A 415 -47.34 -32.42 7.28
CA ASP A 415 -47.23 -33.87 7.17
C ASP A 415 -46.75 -34.27 5.76
N PHE A 416 -45.62 -34.97 5.71
CA PHE A 416 -44.96 -35.37 4.46
C PHE A 416 -45.57 -36.63 3.83
N THR A 417 -46.43 -37.35 4.57
CA THR A 417 -47.18 -38.50 4.04
C THR A 417 -48.09 -38.13 2.86
N GLU A 418 -48.50 -36.86 2.75
CA GLU A 418 -49.30 -36.32 1.64
C GLU A 418 -48.61 -36.37 0.27
N LYS A 419 -47.29 -36.63 0.20
CA LYS A 419 -46.48 -36.50 -1.02
C LYS A 419 -46.16 -37.81 -1.76
N ASP A 420 -46.59 -38.98 -1.27
CA ASP A 420 -46.31 -40.30 -1.88
C ASP A 420 -44.82 -40.55 -2.24
N ALA A 421 -43.88 -39.92 -1.52
CA ALA A 421 -42.45 -39.90 -1.87
C ALA A 421 -41.56 -40.73 -0.91
N GLY A 422 -42.15 -41.58 -0.07
CA GLY A 422 -41.47 -42.32 0.99
C GLY A 422 -41.23 -41.48 2.26
N PRO A 423 -40.57 -42.05 3.29
CA PRO A 423 -40.38 -41.37 4.58
C PRO A 423 -39.50 -40.13 4.46
N LEU A 424 -39.86 -39.07 5.19
CA LEU A 424 -39.20 -37.75 5.18
C LEU A 424 -37.68 -37.84 5.42
N SER A 425 -37.25 -38.74 6.30
CA SER A 425 -35.83 -38.99 6.59
C SER A 425 -35.04 -39.50 5.38
N ALA A 426 -35.62 -40.40 4.58
CA ALA A 426 -35.02 -40.90 3.36
C ALA A 426 -34.97 -39.82 2.27
N HIS A 427 -35.99 -38.96 2.20
CA HIS A 427 -36.02 -37.82 1.28
C HIS A 427 -34.93 -36.79 1.59
N ILE A 428 -34.75 -36.44 2.88
CA ILE A 428 -33.70 -35.52 3.33
C ILE A 428 -32.31 -36.11 3.04
N ALA A 429 -32.09 -37.40 3.35
CA ALA A 429 -30.82 -38.08 3.07
C ALA A 429 -30.48 -38.10 1.57
N ALA A 430 -31.47 -38.42 0.71
CA ALA A 430 -31.30 -38.39 -0.74
C ALA A 430 -31.01 -36.97 -1.26
N LYS A 431 -31.63 -35.95 -0.68
CA LYS A 431 -31.40 -34.56 -1.05
C LYS A 431 -30.02 -34.05 -0.63
N ILE A 432 -29.54 -34.41 0.56
CA ILE A 432 -28.17 -34.13 1.03
C ILE A 432 -27.13 -34.81 0.12
N ALA A 433 -27.35 -36.09 -0.23
CA ALA A 433 -26.45 -36.83 -1.12
C ALA A 433 -26.38 -36.18 -2.52
N SER A 434 -27.52 -35.78 -3.08
CA SER A 434 -27.61 -35.07 -4.36
C SER A 434 -26.87 -33.73 -4.34
N LEU A 435 -27.07 -32.90 -3.30
CA LEU A 435 -26.42 -31.59 -3.17
C LEU A 435 -24.92 -31.71 -2.92
N THR A 436 -24.47 -32.70 -2.15
CA THR A 436 -23.04 -32.95 -1.88
C THR A 436 -22.31 -33.47 -3.11
N SER A 437 -22.94 -34.36 -3.89
CA SER A 437 -22.40 -34.84 -5.17
C SER A 437 -22.24 -33.71 -6.18
N GLU A 438 -23.21 -32.79 -6.24
CA GLU A 438 -23.14 -31.63 -7.13
C GLU A 438 -22.04 -30.64 -6.68
N ALA A 439 -21.90 -30.39 -5.38
CA ALA A 439 -20.82 -29.56 -4.83
C ALA A 439 -19.42 -30.14 -5.11
N GLY A 440 -19.24 -31.47 -5.00
CA GLY A 440 -17.98 -32.15 -5.34
C GLY A 440 -17.64 -32.04 -6.84
N ARG A 441 -18.64 -32.16 -7.71
CA ARG A 441 -18.49 -31.97 -9.16
C ARG A 441 -18.11 -30.54 -9.53
N LEU A 442 -18.70 -29.53 -8.87
CA LEU A 442 -18.33 -28.13 -9.08
C LEU A 442 -16.90 -27.83 -8.63
N GLN A 443 -16.47 -28.42 -7.51
CA GLN A 443 -15.09 -28.29 -7.02
C GLN A 443 -14.07 -28.93 -7.97
N SER A 444 -14.37 -30.10 -8.56
CA SER A 444 -13.49 -30.72 -9.55
C SER A 444 -13.39 -29.87 -10.82
N LEU A 445 -14.51 -29.32 -11.31
CA LEU A 445 -14.52 -28.42 -12.47
C LEU A 445 -13.75 -27.11 -12.21
N ALA A 446 -13.87 -26.55 -11.00
CA ALA A 446 -13.10 -25.37 -10.58
C ALA A 446 -11.60 -25.64 -10.51
N THR A 447 -11.21 -26.84 -10.04
CA THR A 447 -9.81 -27.27 -9.99
C THR A 447 -9.24 -27.47 -11.39
N GLU A 448 -9.98 -28.17 -12.28
CA GLU A 448 -9.61 -28.36 -13.68
C GLU A 448 -9.47 -27.02 -14.42
N ARG A 449 -10.36 -26.06 -14.16
CA ARG A 449 -10.26 -24.69 -14.69
C ARG A 449 -8.99 -23.98 -14.22
N ALA A 450 -8.63 -24.11 -12.94
CA ALA A 450 -7.42 -23.50 -12.40
C ALA A 450 -6.15 -24.09 -13.04
N GLU A 451 -6.11 -25.42 -13.23
CA GLU A 451 -5.01 -26.10 -13.93
C GLU A 451 -4.88 -25.65 -15.40
N GLU A 452 -5.99 -25.59 -16.14
CA GLU A 452 -5.99 -25.11 -17.53
C GLU A 452 -5.61 -23.63 -17.64
N SER A 453 -6.03 -22.79 -16.68
CA SER A 453 -5.61 -21.38 -16.63
C SER A 453 -4.10 -21.23 -16.40
N ASN A 454 -3.51 -22.10 -15.57
CA ASN A 454 -2.05 -22.13 -15.37
C ASN A 454 -1.32 -22.59 -16.65
N ARG A 455 -1.83 -23.62 -17.35
CA ARG A 455 -1.29 -24.07 -18.64
C ARG A 455 -1.32 -22.96 -19.69
N LEU A 456 -2.42 -22.21 -19.77
CA LEU A 456 -2.55 -21.05 -20.65
C LEU A 456 -1.51 -19.97 -20.34
N ALA A 457 -1.33 -19.62 -19.06
CA ALA A 457 -0.37 -18.60 -18.64
C ALA A 457 1.10 -19.00 -18.90
N VAL A 458 1.43 -20.29 -18.81
CA VAL A 458 2.75 -20.81 -19.22
C VAL A 458 2.91 -20.71 -20.73
N ALA A 459 1.93 -21.19 -21.51
CA ALA A 459 2.01 -21.16 -22.97
C ALA A 459 2.10 -19.74 -23.55
N GLN A 460 1.42 -18.75 -22.94
CA GLN A 460 1.51 -17.35 -23.34
C GLN A 460 2.89 -16.73 -23.08
N ARG A 461 3.55 -17.08 -21.96
CA ARG A 461 4.92 -16.64 -21.68
C ARG A 461 5.92 -17.25 -22.66
N ASP A 462 5.78 -18.55 -22.91
CA ASP A 462 6.65 -19.27 -23.86
C ASP A 462 6.46 -18.77 -25.30
N LEU A 463 5.26 -18.29 -25.66
CA LEU A 463 4.97 -17.71 -26.97
C LEU A 463 5.77 -16.42 -27.17
N LEU A 464 5.83 -15.54 -26.17
CA LEU A 464 6.61 -14.30 -26.23
C LEU A 464 8.11 -14.59 -26.38
N ALA A 465 8.62 -15.61 -25.67
CA ALA A 465 10.01 -16.05 -25.80
C ALA A 465 10.30 -16.66 -27.19
N ALA A 466 9.39 -17.48 -27.72
CA ALA A 466 9.55 -18.11 -29.04
C ALA A 466 9.40 -17.10 -30.20
N ALA A 467 8.57 -16.06 -30.04
CA ALA A 467 8.38 -15.01 -31.04
C ALA A 467 9.66 -14.20 -31.30
N GLY A 468 10.50 -14.01 -30.28
CA GLY A 468 11.80 -13.34 -30.42
C GLY A 468 12.83 -14.12 -31.25
N GLY A 469 12.59 -15.41 -31.53
CA GLY A 469 13.44 -16.25 -32.38
C GLY A 469 13.07 -16.23 -33.87
N ARG A 470 12.03 -15.51 -34.27
CA ARG A 470 11.61 -15.41 -35.68
C ARG A 470 12.41 -14.33 -36.41
N LEU A 471 12.85 -14.66 -37.62
CA LEU A 471 13.47 -13.71 -38.53
C LEU A 471 12.42 -12.77 -39.14
N SER A 472 12.87 -11.62 -39.63
CA SER A 472 12.03 -10.73 -40.44
C SER A 472 11.65 -11.39 -41.77
N ASP A 473 10.56 -10.96 -42.41
CA ASP A 473 10.14 -11.51 -43.71
C ASP A 473 11.21 -11.28 -44.80
N GLU A 474 11.95 -10.17 -44.69
CA GLU A 474 13.07 -9.84 -45.58
C GLU A 474 14.26 -10.79 -45.35
N ASP A 475 14.67 -11.00 -44.09
CA ASP A 475 15.76 -11.92 -43.75
C ASP A 475 15.42 -13.38 -44.09
N ASN A 476 14.16 -13.78 -43.88
CA ASN A 476 13.67 -15.12 -44.17
C ASN A 476 13.69 -15.41 -45.69
N ALA A 477 13.53 -14.40 -46.54
CA ALA A 477 13.65 -14.54 -47.99
C ALA A 477 15.12 -14.50 -48.48
N GLN A 478 15.96 -13.66 -47.87
CA GLN A 478 17.33 -13.40 -48.34
C GLN A 478 18.36 -14.43 -47.82
N LEU A 479 18.27 -14.85 -46.55
CA LEU A 479 19.28 -15.72 -45.93
C LEU A 479 19.36 -17.13 -46.54
N PRO A 480 18.26 -17.80 -46.95
CA PRO A 480 18.34 -19.09 -47.63
C PRO A 480 19.06 -18.99 -48.99
N VAL A 481 18.78 -17.94 -49.76
CA VAL A 481 19.42 -17.70 -51.06
C VAL A 481 20.92 -17.45 -50.85
N ARG A 482 21.27 -16.62 -49.85
CA ARG A 482 22.66 -16.32 -49.49
C ARG A 482 23.41 -17.57 -49.02
N ALA A 483 22.80 -18.44 -48.23
CA ALA A 483 23.41 -19.70 -47.80
C ALA A 483 23.80 -20.58 -48.99
N VAL A 484 22.89 -20.77 -49.95
CA VAL A 484 23.13 -21.56 -51.17
C VAL A 484 24.22 -20.93 -52.04
N GLN A 485 24.19 -19.61 -52.23
CA GLN A 485 25.21 -18.89 -53.00
C GLN A 485 26.61 -19.03 -52.37
N MET A 486 26.72 -18.86 -51.06
CA MET A 486 27.99 -18.97 -50.34
C MET A 486 28.52 -20.42 -50.33
N ARG A 487 27.66 -21.41 -50.12
CA ARG A 487 28.06 -22.83 -50.20
C ARG A 487 28.48 -23.24 -51.61
N GLY A 488 27.78 -22.74 -52.63
CA GLY A 488 28.17 -22.92 -54.03
C GLY A 488 29.51 -22.27 -54.36
N ALA A 489 29.78 -21.08 -53.82
CA ALA A 489 31.07 -20.40 -53.99
C ALA A 489 32.21 -21.19 -53.31
N ALA A 490 32.01 -21.68 -52.09
CA ALA A 490 32.99 -22.52 -51.39
C ALA A 490 33.35 -23.79 -52.18
N HIS A 491 32.35 -24.52 -52.68
CA HIS A 491 32.57 -25.72 -53.48
C HIS A 491 33.31 -25.43 -54.81
N ARG A 492 32.96 -24.33 -55.48
CA ARG A 492 33.66 -23.92 -56.72
C ARG A 492 35.11 -23.52 -56.44
N LEU A 493 35.38 -22.86 -55.31
CA LEU A 493 36.74 -22.53 -54.89
C LEU A 493 37.55 -23.77 -54.52
N ASP A 494 36.96 -24.80 -53.92
CA ASP A 494 37.67 -26.05 -53.66
C ASP A 494 37.98 -26.83 -54.94
N ALA A 495 37.10 -26.79 -55.95
CA ALA A 495 37.37 -27.37 -57.26
C ALA A 495 38.53 -26.67 -58.02
N LEU A 496 38.85 -25.41 -57.68
CA LEU A 496 39.92 -24.62 -58.29
C LEU A 496 41.24 -24.65 -57.51
N ARG A 497 41.38 -25.57 -56.54
CA ARG A 497 42.59 -25.70 -55.71
C ARG A 497 43.85 -25.90 -56.55
N ASP A 498 43.85 -26.83 -57.48
CA ASP A 498 45.05 -27.14 -58.28
C ASP A 498 45.45 -25.96 -59.19
N VAL A 499 44.45 -25.23 -59.71
CA VAL A 499 44.65 -24.00 -60.49
C VAL A 499 45.28 -22.90 -59.65
N ALA A 500 44.85 -22.73 -58.39
CA ALA A 500 45.38 -21.74 -57.47
C ALA A 500 46.80 -22.08 -56.97
N VAL A 501 47.08 -23.36 -56.73
CA VAL A 501 48.44 -23.85 -56.39
C VAL A 501 49.39 -23.60 -57.56
N ALA A 502 48.98 -23.89 -58.79
CA ALA A 502 49.78 -23.61 -59.99
C ALA A 502 50.05 -22.11 -60.17
N GLY A 503 49.04 -21.25 -59.98
CA GLY A 503 49.21 -19.79 -60.02
C GLY A 503 50.15 -19.27 -58.94
N THR A 504 50.09 -19.85 -57.73
CA THR A 504 51.00 -19.50 -56.63
C THR A 504 52.44 -19.85 -56.96
N ALA A 505 52.69 -21.03 -57.54
CA ALA A 505 54.03 -21.42 -58.00
C ALA A 505 54.57 -20.47 -59.08
N LEU A 506 53.76 -20.13 -60.09
CA LEU A 506 54.15 -19.20 -61.15
C LEU A 506 54.47 -17.79 -60.62
N MET A 507 53.70 -17.29 -59.64
CA MET A 507 53.95 -15.98 -59.02
C MET A 507 55.22 -15.98 -58.14
N VAL A 508 55.51 -17.09 -57.44
CA VAL A 508 56.76 -17.26 -56.69
C VAL A 508 57.97 -17.30 -57.64
N ASP A 509 57.86 -18.03 -58.76
CA ASP A 509 58.92 -18.10 -59.77
C ASP A 509 59.18 -16.74 -60.44
N ALA A 510 58.13 -15.97 -60.74
CA ALA A 510 58.25 -14.62 -61.27
C ALA A 510 58.86 -13.63 -60.24
N ALA A 511 58.49 -13.75 -58.97
CA ALA A 511 59.09 -12.95 -57.89
C ALA A 511 60.58 -13.28 -57.71
N ALA A 512 60.97 -14.56 -57.74
CA ALA A 512 62.36 -15.00 -57.66
C ALA A 512 63.20 -14.56 -58.88
N ALA A 513 62.63 -14.60 -60.09
CA ALA A 513 63.28 -14.11 -61.31
C ALA A 513 63.48 -12.57 -61.30
N ARG A 514 62.51 -11.82 -60.74
CA ARG A 514 62.62 -10.37 -60.52
C ARG A 514 63.68 -10.00 -59.48
N GLU A 515 63.73 -10.74 -58.38
CA GLU A 515 64.70 -10.51 -57.30
C GLU A 515 66.14 -10.78 -57.77
N THR A 516 66.35 -11.86 -58.54
CA THR A 516 67.68 -12.20 -59.11
C THR A 516 68.15 -11.19 -60.17
N LEU A 517 67.25 -10.58 -60.95
CA LEU A 517 67.57 -9.49 -61.88
C LEU A 517 67.82 -8.15 -61.16
N ALA A 518 67.04 -7.84 -60.13
CA ALA A 518 67.20 -6.62 -59.32
C ALA A 518 68.54 -6.61 -58.57
N LEU A 519 68.98 -7.77 -58.05
CA LEU A 519 70.30 -7.95 -57.44
C LEU A 519 71.46 -7.77 -58.44
N ALA A 520 71.28 -8.18 -59.70
CA ALA A 520 72.29 -8.02 -60.75
C ALA A 520 72.43 -6.54 -61.21
N ARG A 521 71.32 -5.80 -61.32
CA ARG A 521 71.30 -4.37 -61.67
C ARG A 521 71.86 -3.46 -60.58
N ARG A 522 71.57 -3.77 -59.30
CA ARG A 522 72.10 -3.01 -58.16
C ARG A 522 73.63 -3.02 -58.11
N ARG A 523 74.28 -4.11 -58.52
CA ARG A 523 75.74 -4.27 -58.44
C ARG A 523 76.50 -3.42 -59.47
N ASP A 524 75.88 -3.11 -60.61
CA ASP A 524 76.46 -2.27 -61.66
C ASP A 524 76.44 -0.76 -61.28
N GLU A 525 75.36 -0.29 -60.63
CA GLU A 525 75.23 1.09 -60.12
C GLU A 525 76.02 1.37 -58.82
N ILE A 526 76.23 0.35 -57.99
CA ILE A 526 76.90 0.44 -56.68
C ILE A 526 78.42 0.69 -56.83
N SER A 527 79.05 0.15 -57.88
CA SER A 527 80.50 0.31 -58.13
C SER A 527 80.91 1.74 -58.47
N THR A 528 80.01 2.53 -59.08
CA THR A 528 80.32 3.88 -59.60
C THR A 528 79.92 5.03 -58.66
N SER A 529 79.16 4.78 -57.57
CA SER A 529 78.53 5.81 -56.73
C SER A 529 78.89 5.82 -55.24
N LEU A 530 79.50 4.74 -54.70
CA LEU A 530 79.60 4.56 -53.23
C LEU A 530 80.73 5.30 -52.52
N LEU A 531 81.83 5.62 -53.21
CA LEU A 531 83.02 6.23 -52.57
C LEU A 531 82.78 7.67 -52.06
N PRO A 532 82.10 8.58 -52.79
CA PRO A 532 81.78 9.92 -52.30
C PRO A 532 80.74 9.95 -51.15
N ASP A 533 79.79 9.01 -51.17
CA ASP A 533 78.70 8.93 -50.17
C ASP A 533 79.20 8.44 -48.79
N ILE A 534 80.20 7.56 -48.78
CA ILE A 534 80.88 7.13 -47.54
C ILE A 534 81.61 8.32 -46.90
N GLU A 535 82.21 9.18 -47.71
CA GLU A 535 82.98 10.34 -47.24
C GLU A 535 82.11 11.41 -46.57
N ALA A 536 81.00 11.81 -47.20
CA ALA A 536 80.09 12.82 -46.66
C ALA A 536 79.46 12.41 -45.32
N ARG A 537 79.11 11.13 -45.15
CA ARG A 537 78.33 10.63 -43.99
C ARG A 537 79.18 10.40 -42.76
N VAL A 538 80.39 9.86 -42.91
CA VAL A 538 81.34 9.70 -41.80
C VAL A 538 81.77 11.06 -41.27
N ALA A 539 82.08 12.01 -42.17
CA ALA A 539 82.47 13.38 -41.80
C ALA A 539 81.34 14.13 -41.07
N GLY A 540 80.09 14.02 -41.54
CA GLY A 540 78.94 14.68 -40.91
C GLY A 540 78.56 14.15 -39.52
N LEU A 541 78.81 12.86 -39.23
CA LEU A 541 78.45 12.23 -37.95
C LEU A 541 79.57 12.25 -36.91
N THR A 542 80.83 12.08 -37.35
CA THR A 542 82.00 11.97 -36.46
C THR A 542 82.89 13.21 -36.45
N GLY A 543 82.68 14.15 -37.39
CA GLY A 543 83.53 15.33 -37.59
C GLY A 543 84.91 15.02 -38.19
N ARG A 544 85.15 13.77 -38.63
CA ARG A 544 86.44 13.28 -39.13
C ARG A 544 86.30 12.64 -40.51
N SER A 545 87.30 12.80 -41.38
CA SER A 545 87.32 12.14 -42.70
C SER A 545 87.54 10.61 -42.55
N PRO A 546 86.90 9.76 -43.40
CA PRO A 546 87.10 8.32 -43.38
C PRO A 546 88.56 7.88 -43.59
N SER A 547 89.42 8.73 -44.18
CA SER A 547 90.86 8.47 -44.36
C SER A 547 91.66 8.57 -43.05
N SER A 548 91.07 9.09 -41.97
CA SER A 548 91.69 9.19 -40.64
C SER A 548 91.51 7.93 -39.77
N PHE A 549 90.94 6.87 -40.36
CA PHE A 549 90.69 5.58 -39.73
C PHE A 549 91.46 4.48 -40.48
N ASP A 550 91.78 3.37 -39.79
CA ASP A 550 92.60 2.29 -40.36
C ASP A 550 91.92 1.53 -41.51
N SER A 551 90.58 1.61 -41.58
CA SER A 551 89.77 1.05 -42.66
C SER A 551 88.44 1.79 -42.79
N ILE A 552 87.83 1.75 -43.97
CA ILE A 552 86.47 2.29 -44.21
C ILE A 552 85.44 1.62 -43.27
N GLU A 553 85.66 0.35 -42.91
CA GLU A 553 84.80 -0.39 -41.98
C GLU A 553 84.89 0.16 -40.55
N SER A 554 86.08 0.56 -40.10
CA SER A 554 86.26 1.15 -38.77
C SER A 554 85.65 2.56 -38.67
N ALA A 555 85.71 3.35 -39.75
CA ALA A 555 85.10 4.67 -39.85
C ALA A 555 83.57 4.62 -39.78
N LEU A 556 82.96 3.66 -40.49
CA LEU A 556 81.51 3.43 -40.47
C LEU A 556 81.00 2.92 -39.11
N ALA A 557 81.77 2.08 -38.42
CA ALA A 557 81.41 1.56 -37.09
C ALA A 557 81.38 2.66 -36.00
N GLU A 558 82.27 3.66 -36.06
CA GLU A 558 82.26 4.81 -35.14
C GLU A 558 81.06 5.75 -35.41
N ALA A 559 80.76 5.99 -36.68
CA ALA A 559 79.59 6.77 -37.08
C ALA A 559 78.27 6.10 -36.62
N GLU A 560 78.19 4.76 -36.70
CA GLU A 560 77.04 3.99 -36.23
C GLU A 560 76.85 4.08 -34.71
N ARG A 561 77.94 4.00 -33.93
CA ARG A 561 77.89 4.16 -32.47
C ARG A 561 77.41 5.56 -32.06
N THR A 562 77.98 6.60 -32.67
CA THR A 562 77.61 8.00 -32.37
C THR A 562 76.15 8.27 -32.71
N LEU A 563 75.69 7.80 -33.86
CA LEU A 563 74.31 7.95 -34.29
C LEU A 563 73.34 7.18 -33.40
N SER A 564 73.68 5.95 -33.01
CA SER A 564 72.86 5.13 -32.12
C SER A 564 72.63 5.83 -30.77
N SER A 565 73.67 6.43 -30.19
CA SER A 565 73.54 7.19 -28.93
C SER A 565 72.61 8.42 -29.04
N LYS A 566 72.66 9.13 -30.17
CA LYS A 566 71.79 10.30 -30.44
C LYS A 566 70.34 9.88 -30.68
N VAL A 567 70.14 8.76 -31.40
CA VAL A 567 68.80 8.19 -31.64
C VAL A 567 68.17 7.71 -30.34
N GLU A 568 68.91 7.00 -29.48
CA GLU A 568 68.41 6.53 -28.18
C GLU A 568 67.98 7.70 -27.29
N ALA A 569 68.79 8.76 -27.21
CA ALA A 569 68.45 9.97 -26.47
C ALA A 569 67.17 10.66 -26.99
N ALA A 570 67.02 10.79 -28.31
CA ALA A 570 65.82 11.38 -28.93
C ALA A 570 64.58 10.48 -28.72
N GLN A 571 64.72 9.16 -28.82
CA GLN A 571 63.64 8.20 -28.55
C GLN A 571 63.15 8.26 -27.11
N THR A 572 64.07 8.33 -26.14
CA THR A 572 63.73 8.50 -24.71
C THR A 572 62.96 9.79 -24.48
N ALA A 573 63.39 10.92 -25.09
CA ALA A 573 62.69 12.20 -24.96
C ALA A 573 61.27 12.17 -25.56
N VAL A 574 61.09 11.58 -26.74
CA VAL A 574 59.76 11.40 -27.37
C VAL A 574 58.87 10.49 -26.53
N SER A 575 59.41 9.39 -25.98
CA SER A 575 58.67 8.47 -25.11
C SER A 575 58.19 9.14 -23.82
N HIS A 576 59.05 9.92 -23.15
CA HIS A 576 58.66 10.70 -21.97
C HIS A 576 57.58 11.74 -22.30
N ARG A 577 57.65 12.41 -23.46
CA ARG A 577 56.65 13.40 -23.90
C ARG A 577 55.28 12.76 -24.14
N ILE A 578 55.24 11.65 -24.87
CA ILE A 578 53.99 10.89 -25.13
C ILE A 578 53.39 10.41 -23.80
N ARG A 579 54.22 9.87 -22.91
CA ARG A 579 53.78 9.44 -21.58
C ARG A 579 53.25 10.61 -20.75
N ALA A 580 53.93 11.75 -20.75
CA ALA A 580 53.48 12.95 -20.04
C ALA A 580 52.14 13.47 -20.57
N LEU A 581 51.95 13.51 -21.89
CA LEU A 581 50.66 13.89 -22.50
C LEU A 581 49.54 12.91 -22.11
N SER A 582 49.82 11.61 -22.14
CA SER A 582 48.84 10.59 -21.72
C SER A 582 48.48 10.70 -20.24
N GLU A 583 49.44 10.91 -19.34
CA GLU A 583 49.17 11.07 -17.91
C GLU A 583 48.45 12.40 -17.62
N LEU A 584 48.76 13.47 -18.37
CA LEU A 584 48.06 14.75 -18.30
C LEU A 584 46.59 14.64 -18.73
N ASP A 585 46.29 13.86 -19.78
CA ASP A 585 44.92 13.55 -20.22
C ASP A 585 44.12 12.83 -19.15
N LEU A 586 44.71 11.79 -18.56
CA LEU A 586 44.09 11.00 -17.50
C LEU A 586 43.89 11.84 -16.23
N TYR A 587 44.87 12.68 -15.87
CA TYR A 587 44.73 13.62 -14.76
C TYR A 587 43.60 14.63 -15.00
N ALA A 588 43.52 15.22 -16.20
CA ALA A 588 42.45 16.15 -16.57
C ALA A 588 41.06 15.50 -16.44
N LYS A 589 40.96 14.23 -16.87
CA LYS A 589 39.73 13.45 -16.76
C LYS A 589 39.35 13.16 -15.32
N ASP A 590 40.30 12.77 -14.47
CA ASP A 590 40.08 12.51 -13.04
C ASP A 590 39.60 13.79 -12.33
N VAL A 591 40.22 14.95 -12.61
CA VAL A 591 39.79 16.26 -12.07
C VAL A 591 38.37 16.61 -12.52
N GLY A 592 38.03 16.42 -13.79
CA GLY A 592 36.68 16.61 -14.30
C GLY A 592 35.65 15.69 -13.63
N GLN A 593 36.00 14.41 -13.45
CA GLN A 593 35.15 13.44 -12.76
C GLN A 593 34.92 13.81 -11.28
N ILE A 594 35.94 14.30 -10.57
CA ILE A 594 35.80 14.78 -9.19
C ILE A 594 34.83 15.97 -9.13
N ALA A 595 34.92 16.91 -10.06
CA ALA A 595 34.03 18.06 -10.12
C ALA A 595 32.57 17.64 -10.36
N ASP A 596 32.34 16.69 -11.27
CA ASP A 596 31.01 16.14 -11.55
C ASP A 596 30.43 15.37 -10.34
N LEU A 597 31.24 14.53 -9.70
CA LEU A 597 30.83 13.80 -8.49
C LEU A 597 30.49 14.75 -7.34
N LYS A 598 31.27 15.82 -7.12
CA LYS A 598 30.97 16.86 -6.13
C LYS A 598 29.64 17.55 -6.43
N LYS A 599 29.40 17.91 -7.69
CA LYS A 599 28.13 18.52 -8.13
C LYS A 599 26.93 17.59 -7.90
N GLN A 600 27.08 16.29 -8.15
CA GLN A 600 26.03 15.29 -7.88
C GLN A 600 25.80 15.13 -6.36
N ARG A 601 26.87 15.05 -5.57
CA ARG A 601 26.81 15.02 -4.11
C ARG A 601 26.07 16.23 -3.55
N ASP A 602 26.39 17.44 -4.00
CA ASP A 602 25.76 18.67 -3.52
C ASP A 602 24.25 18.70 -3.82
N ARG A 603 23.83 18.20 -4.99
CA ARG A 603 22.41 18.02 -5.31
C ARG A 603 21.72 17.01 -4.40
N ALA A 604 22.37 15.90 -4.09
CA ALA A 604 21.85 14.89 -3.15
C ALA A 604 21.73 15.48 -1.74
N VAL A 605 22.72 16.25 -1.28
CA VAL A 605 22.69 16.96 0.02
C VAL A 605 21.54 17.97 0.08
N GLN A 606 21.31 18.77 -0.98
CA GLN A 606 20.17 19.68 -1.04
C GLN A 606 18.84 18.94 -0.91
N ARG A 607 18.66 17.84 -1.65
CA ARG A 607 17.46 16.98 -1.55
C ARG A 607 17.31 16.38 -0.16
N PHE A 608 18.39 15.92 0.46
CA PHE A 608 18.38 15.39 1.81
C PHE A 608 17.92 16.43 2.83
N SER A 609 18.38 17.69 2.72
CA SER A 609 17.96 18.75 3.64
C SER A 609 16.46 19.05 3.59
N ILE A 610 15.83 18.93 2.42
CA ILE A 610 14.38 19.08 2.25
C ILE A 610 13.64 17.94 2.95
N VAL A 611 14.12 16.71 2.78
CA VAL A 611 13.51 15.51 3.40
C VAL A 611 13.66 15.57 4.92
N GLU A 612 14.80 16.01 5.43
CA GLU A 612 15.07 16.17 6.86
C GLU A 612 14.18 17.26 7.50
N ALA A 613 13.96 18.38 6.81
CA ALA A 613 13.02 19.40 7.24
C ALA A 613 11.58 18.86 7.31
N ALA A 614 11.16 18.07 6.32
CA ALA A 614 9.85 17.42 6.32
C ALA A 614 9.68 16.41 7.46
N ASP A 615 10.70 15.58 7.72
CA ASP A 615 10.69 14.63 8.85
C ASP A 615 10.57 15.36 10.21
N THR A 616 11.29 16.49 10.35
CA THR A 616 11.20 17.34 11.54
C THR A 616 9.78 17.89 11.74
N GLN A 617 9.11 18.34 10.67
CA GLN A 617 7.72 18.80 10.74
C GLN A 617 6.74 17.68 11.11
N VAL A 618 6.93 16.48 10.57
CA VAL A 618 6.09 15.32 10.92
C VAL A 618 6.26 14.95 12.39
N ASN A 619 7.50 14.92 12.89
CA ASN A 619 7.78 14.65 14.30
C ASN A 619 7.15 15.73 15.21
N ALA A 620 7.22 17.01 14.84
CA ALA A 620 6.54 18.09 15.56
C ALA A 620 5.02 17.91 15.58
N GLY A 621 4.41 17.57 14.43
CA GLY A 621 2.98 17.25 14.35
C GLY A 621 2.57 16.08 15.25
N ARG A 622 3.43 15.06 15.34
CA ARG A 622 3.22 13.89 16.20
C ARG A 622 3.28 14.26 17.70
N GLU A 623 4.20 15.13 18.11
CA GLU A 623 4.27 15.60 19.49
C GLU A 623 3.06 16.47 19.87
N HIS A 624 2.56 17.30 18.95
CA HIS A 624 1.29 18.02 19.16
C HIS A 624 0.12 17.05 19.35
N ALA A 625 0.00 16.02 18.49
CA ALA A 625 -1.04 15.00 18.61
C ALA A 625 -0.99 14.27 19.96
N LYS A 626 0.21 13.87 20.42
CA LYS A 626 0.39 13.28 21.76
C LYS A 626 -0.04 14.23 22.88
N THR A 627 0.29 15.50 22.76
CA THR A 627 -0.07 16.53 23.76
C THR A 627 -1.59 16.69 23.85
N VAL A 628 -2.27 16.75 22.71
CA VAL A 628 -3.74 16.82 22.66
C VAL A 628 -4.37 15.57 23.26
N ALA A 629 -3.89 14.38 22.88
CA ALA A 629 -4.40 13.11 23.42
C ALA A 629 -4.23 13.02 24.94
N ASN A 630 -3.05 13.35 25.46
CA ASN A 630 -2.79 13.36 26.91
C ASN A 630 -3.65 14.39 27.66
N THR A 631 -3.90 15.55 27.03
CA THR A 631 -4.74 16.58 27.63
C THR A 631 -6.21 16.15 27.66
N ALA A 632 -6.70 15.58 26.55
CA ALA A 632 -8.04 15.01 26.46
C ALA A 632 -8.25 13.89 27.49
N ASP A 633 -7.28 13.00 27.67
CA ASP A 633 -7.33 11.93 28.65
C ASP A 633 -7.36 12.45 30.10
N LYS A 634 -6.57 13.48 30.42
CA LYS A 634 -6.60 14.14 31.73
C LYS A 634 -7.95 14.81 32.01
N VAL A 635 -8.51 15.51 31.03
CA VAL A 635 -9.83 16.16 31.14
C VAL A 635 -10.92 15.10 31.32
N ARG A 636 -10.89 14.04 30.51
CA ARG A 636 -11.77 12.87 30.62
C ARG A 636 -11.74 12.28 32.03
N SER A 637 -10.54 11.96 32.53
CA SER A 637 -10.33 11.37 33.85
C SER A 637 -10.83 12.28 34.98
N ALA A 638 -10.63 13.60 34.86
CA ALA A 638 -11.13 14.57 35.82
C ALA A 638 -12.67 14.65 35.84
N ILE A 639 -13.33 14.63 34.67
CA ILE A 639 -14.80 14.63 34.55
C ILE A 639 -15.39 13.37 35.20
N VAL A 640 -14.84 12.20 34.87
CA VAL A 640 -15.26 10.91 35.44
C VAL A 640 -15.12 10.94 36.96
N LYS A 641 -13.92 11.27 37.48
CA LYS A 641 -13.68 11.34 38.94
C LYS A 641 -14.63 12.33 39.64
N LYS A 642 -14.94 13.47 39.03
CA LYS A 642 -15.83 14.49 39.61
C LYS A 642 -17.29 14.04 39.67
N VAL A 643 -17.84 13.53 38.58
CA VAL A 643 -19.28 13.23 38.54
C VAL A 643 -19.60 11.94 39.31
N PHE A 644 -18.75 10.91 39.21
CA PHE A 644 -18.93 9.69 40.00
C PHE A 644 -18.77 9.94 41.51
N ASN A 645 -17.78 10.72 41.96
CA ASN A 645 -17.59 10.94 43.40
C ASN A 645 -18.53 11.99 44.00
N THR A 646 -18.79 13.09 43.30
CA THR A 646 -19.35 14.29 43.95
C THR A 646 -20.84 14.51 43.66
N SER A 647 -21.36 13.98 42.55
CA SER A 647 -22.75 14.20 42.14
C SER A 647 -23.56 12.89 42.19
N LEU A 648 -23.24 11.91 41.35
CA LEU A 648 -24.14 10.78 41.13
C LEU A 648 -24.15 9.78 42.30
N ASN A 649 -23.00 9.25 42.74
CA ASN A 649 -22.96 8.32 43.88
C ASN A 649 -23.47 8.97 45.17
N LYS A 650 -23.20 10.26 45.34
CA LYS A 650 -23.67 11.00 46.52
C LYS A 650 -25.20 11.10 46.51
N ILE A 651 -25.81 11.57 45.41
CA ILE A 651 -27.26 11.70 45.30
C ILE A 651 -27.92 10.32 45.41
N TRP A 652 -27.40 9.31 44.72
CA TRP A 652 -27.97 7.97 44.77
C TRP A 652 -27.95 7.37 46.17
N ARG A 653 -26.80 7.44 46.86
CA ARG A 653 -26.68 7.02 48.25
C ARG A 653 -27.64 7.79 49.16
N ASP A 654 -27.65 9.12 49.06
CA ASP A 654 -28.43 9.95 49.97
C ASP A 654 -29.95 9.70 49.77
N LEU A 655 -30.40 9.45 48.54
CA LEU A 655 -31.77 9.01 48.24
C LEU A 655 -32.05 7.59 48.76
N PHE A 656 -31.14 6.64 48.54
CA PHE A 656 -31.30 5.26 48.98
C PHE A 656 -31.38 5.14 50.51
N VAL A 657 -30.46 5.79 51.23
CA VAL A 657 -30.45 5.79 52.70
C VAL A 657 -31.71 6.46 53.27
N ARG A 658 -32.29 7.43 52.56
CA ARG A 658 -33.55 8.06 52.96
C ARG A 658 -34.75 7.13 52.78
N LEU A 659 -34.81 6.38 51.68
CA LEU A 659 -35.93 5.46 51.42
C LEU A 659 -35.81 4.15 52.21
N ALA A 660 -34.61 3.58 52.33
CA ALA A 660 -34.34 2.33 53.06
C ALA A 660 -33.36 2.56 54.24
N PRO A 661 -33.80 3.25 55.31
CA PRO A 661 -32.92 3.66 56.42
C PRO A 661 -32.41 2.51 57.29
N SER A 662 -33.01 1.33 57.23
CA SER A 662 -32.60 0.13 57.96
C SER A 662 -31.56 -0.73 57.24
N GLU A 663 -31.32 -0.50 55.94
CA GLU A 663 -30.42 -1.31 55.13
C GLU A 663 -28.94 -0.99 55.38
N GLN A 664 -28.11 -2.03 55.55
CA GLN A 664 -26.68 -1.91 55.84
C GLN A 664 -25.82 -1.80 54.57
N PHE A 665 -26.29 -2.35 53.44
CA PHE A 665 -25.60 -2.30 52.16
C PHE A 665 -26.19 -1.21 51.26
N VAL A 666 -25.38 -0.23 50.90
CA VAL A 666 -25.78 0.90 50.07
C VAL A 666 -25.25 0.68 48.66
N PRO A 667 -26.08 0.77 47.61
CA PRO A 667 -25.62 0.65 46.24
C PRO A 667 -24.77 1.85 45.81
N ALA A 668 -23.73 1.58 45.02
CA ALA A 668 -22.81 2.58 44.49
C ALA A 668 -22.22 2.14 43.15
N PHE A 669 -21.77 3.08 42.34
CA PHE A 669 -20.92 2.81 41.19
C PHE A 669 -19.48 2.60 41.62
N LYS A 670 -18.89 1.49 41.19
CA LYS A 670 -17.48 1.18 41.37
C LYS A 670 -16.62 2.21 40.63
N LEU A 671 -15.62 2.74 41.32
CA LEU A 671 -14.69 3.69 40.72
C LEU A 671 -13.71 2.94 39.80
N PRO A 672 -13.41 3.48 38.60
CA PRO A 672 -12.36 2.92 37.76
C PRO A 672 -11.00 3.04 38.48
N SER A 673 -10.33 1.91 38.67
CA SER A 673 -9.10 1.81 39.48
C SER A 673 -7.84 2.40 38.84
N GLY A 674 -7.89 2.88 37.59
CA GLY A 674 -6.72 3.37 36.85
C GLY A 674 -6.97 4.64 36.03
N ASP A 675 -5.97 5.51 35.98
CA ASP A 675 -5.90 6.62 35.02
C ASP A 675 -5.62 6.03 33.63
N GLY A 676 -6.63 5.98 32.77
CA GLY A 676 -6.50 5.52 31.37
C GLY A 676 -7.32 4.29 30.98
N GLY A 677 -8.10 3.71 31.89
CA GLY A 677 -9.06 2.64 31.56
C GLY A 677 -10.30 3.17 30.84
N LYS A 678 -10.94 2.35 30.00
CA LYS A 678 -12.30 2.64 29.54
C LYS A 678 -13.20 2.77 30.76
N VAL A 679 -14.03 3.81 30.79
CA VAL A 679 -15.04 3.97 31.84
C VAL A 679 -16.01 2.80 31.70
N GLU A 680 -16.05 1.94 32.71
CA GLU A 680 -17.03 0.86 32.85
C GLU A 680 -17.84 1.16 34.11
N ALA A 681 -19.15 1.31 33.95
CA ALA A 681 -20.06 1.55 35.06
C ALA A 681 -20.45 0.20 35.67
N VAL A 682 -19.66 -0.27 36.64
CA VAL A 682 -19.95 -1.51 37.38
C VAL A 682 -20.66 -1.15 38.69
N LEU A 683 -21.74 -1.87 39.01
CA LEU A 683 -22.48 -1.68 40.25
C LEU A 683 -21.89 -2.52 41.39
N GLU A 684 -21.69 -1.90 42.54
CA GLU A 684 -21.29 -2.57 43.77
C GLU A 684 -22.16 -2.11 44.94
N THR A 685 -22.06 -2.78 46.07
CA THR A 685 -22.63 -2.29 47.33
C THR A 685 -21.52 -1.98 48.32
N LEU A 686 -21.68 -0.90 49.06
CA LEU A 686 -20.82 -0.50 50.16
C LEU A 686 -21.58 -0.73 51.46
N HIS A 687 -20.99 -1.51 52.37
CA HIS A 687 -21.47 -1.55 53.74
C HIS A 687 -21.34 -0.15 54.37
N ARG A 688 -22.22 0.24 55.30
CA ARG A 688 -22.16 1.55 55.99
C ARG A 688 -20.81 1.88 56.64
N SER A 689 -20.00 0.87 56.94
CA SER A 689 -18.61 1.03 57.40
C SER A 689 -17.62 1.46 56.29
N GLY A 690 -18.07 1.61 55.04
CA GLY A 690 -17.25 1.93 53.87
C GLY A 690 -16.60 0.73 53.16
N LYS A 691 -16.93 -0.51 53.56
CA LYS A 691 -16.34 -1.72 52.97
C LYS A 691 -17.13 -2.18 51.74
N ALA A 692 -16.47 -2.34 50.60
CA ALA A 692 -17.07 -2.88 49.39
C ALA A 692 -17.51 -4.35 49.56
N SER A 693 -18.65 -4.68 48.96
CA SER A 693 -19.33 -5.98 48.97
C SER A 693 -19.81 -6.32 47.54
N GLY A 694 -20.59 -7.39 47.39
CA GLY A 694 -21.08 -7.88 46.10
C GLY A 694 -22.03 -6.92 45.37
N SER A 695 -22.52 -7.35 44.20
CA SER A 695 -23.50 -6.59 43.41
C SER A 695 -24.81 -6.38 44.18
N PRO A 696 -25.57 -5.32 43.87
CA PRO A 696 -26.87 -5.07 44.52
C PRO A 696 -27.84 -6.26 44.47
N GLY A 697 -27.88 -6.98 43.34
CA GLY A 697 -28.71 -8.18 43.18
C GLY A 697 -28.36 -9.34 44.10
N ALA A 698 -27.11 -9.42 44.57
CA ALA A 698 -26.67 -10.46 45.49
C ALA A 698 -26.82 -10.07 46.98
N MET A 699 -26.90 -8.76 47.27
CA MET A 699 -26.81 -8.22 48.63
C MET A 699 -28.11 -7.64 49.17
N LEU A 700 -29.04 -7.20 48.30
CA LEU A 700 -30.29 -6.55 48.68
C LEU A 700 -31.49 -7.50 48.56
N SER A 701 -32.49 -7.30 49.42
CA SER A 701 -33.80 -7.96 49.28
C SER A 701 -34.56 -7.40 48.06
N GLN A 702 -35.60 -8.10 47.58
CA GLN A 702 -36.35 -7.65 46.40
C GLN A 702 -36.98 -6.25 46.56
N GLY A 703 -37.49 -5.93 47.75
CA GLY A 703 -38.02 -4.59 48.05
C GLY A 703 -36.92 -3.52 48.05
N ASN A 704 -35.75 -3.82 48.64
CA ASN A 704 -34.61 -2.89 48.65
C ASN A 704 -33.95 -2.77 47.27
N LEU A 705 -34.05 -3.81 46.43
CA LEU A 705 -33.60 -3.79 45.05
C LEU A 705 -34.48 -2.87 44.19
N ASN A 706 -35.80 -2.93 44.36
CA ASN A 706 -36.73 -1.97 43.74
C ASN A 706 -36.47 -0.54 44.23
N THR A 707 -36.20 -0.35 45.53
CA THR A 707 -35.80 0.95 46.08
C THR A 707 -34.48 1.45 45.49
N ALA A 708 -33.49 0.57 45.32
CA ALA A 708 -32.21 0.90 44.68
C ALA A 708 -32.40 1.32 43.21
N ALA A 709 -33.26 0.62 42.48
CA ALA A 709 -33.61 0.94 41.09
C ALA A 709 -34.34 2.30 40.98
N LEU A 710 -35.34 2.54 41.82
CA LEU A 710 -36.08 3.81 41.86
C LEU A 710 -35.17 4.98 42.21
N THR A 711 -34.34 4.83 43.25
CA THR A 711 -33.41 5.89 43.68
C THR A 711 -32.29 6.11 42.68
N LEU A 712 -31.87 5.10 41.91
CA LEU A 712 -30.96 5.27 40.78
C LEU A 712 -31.61 6.11 39.69
N PHE A 713 -32.84 5.76 39.28
CA PHE A 713 -33.59 6.52 38.28
C PHE A 713 -33.77 8.00 38.68
N LEU A 714 -34.15 8.24 39.94
CA LEU A 714 -34.26 9.60 40.48
C LEU A 714 -32.90 10.31 40.56
N ALA A 715 -31.82 9.61 40.97
CA ALA A 715 -30.49 10.19 40.98
C ALA A 715 -30.05 10.60 39.56
N LEU A 716 -30.36 9.80 38.54
CA LEU A 716 -30.09 10.12 37.14
C LEU A 716 -30.91 11.32 36.66
N HIS A 717 -32.18 11.42 37.04
CA HIS A 717 -33.03 12.59 36.77
C HIS A 717 -32.49 13.88 37.40
N LEU A 718 -31.88 13.77 38.58
CA LEU A 718 -31.39 14.91 39.37
C LEU A 718 -29.93 15.28 39.10
N SER A 719 -29.13 14.40 38.50
CA SER A 719 -27.70 14.62 38.26
C SER A 719 -27.38 15.57 37.11
N VAL A 720 -28.40 15.97 36.34
CA VAL A 720 -28.27 16.82 35.14
C VAL A 720 -29.24 17.99 35.25
N PRO A 721 -28.91 19.17 34.68
CA PRO A 721 -29.87 20.26 34.53
C PRO A 721 -31.18 19.80 33.87
N SER A 722 -32.30 20.29 34.38
CA SER A 722 -33.64 20.01 33.86
C SER A 722 -33.81 20.48 32.41
N ARG A 723 -33.97 19.56 31.45
CA ARG A 723 -34.46 19.90 30.10
C ARG A 723 -35.97 20.14 30.06
N MET A 724 -36.70 19.37 30.85
CA MET A 724 -38.17 19.45 31.00
C MET A 724 -38.55 19.17 32.46
N PRO A 725 -39.60 19.82 32.98
CA PRO A 725 -39.95 19.70 34.40
C PRO A 725 -40.76 18.44 34.73
N TRP A 726 -41.06 17.59 33.75
CA TRP A 726 -41.97 16.45 33.92
C TRP A 726 -41.27 15.21 34.48
N LEU A 727 -41.94 14.54 35.41
CA LEU A 727 -41.55 13.25 35.96
C LEU A 727 -42.79 12.36 36.07
N VAL A 728 -42.77 11.26 35.33
CA VAL A 728 -43.88 10.32 35.16
C VAL A 728 -43.47 8.97 35.73
N LEU A 729 -44.24 8.45 36.68
CA LEU A 729 -43.95 7.20 37.39
C LEU A 729 -45.15 6.27 37.27
N ASP A 730 -44.96 5.12 36.61
CA ASP A 730 -45.99 4.10 36.47
C ASP A 730 -45.82 3.03 37.54
N ASP A 731 -46.67 3.10 38.58
CA ASP A 731 -46.70 2.16 39.70
C ASP A 731 -45.33 1.98 40.38
N PRO A 732 -44.70 3.07 40.88
CA PRO A 732 -43.33 3.04 41.42
C PRO A 732 -43.19 2.28 42.75
N VAL A 733 -44.30 1.99 43.42
CA VAL A 733 -44.33 1.34 44.73
C VAL A 733 -44.74 -0.12 44.53
N GLN A 734 -43.76 -0.96 44.21
CA GLN A 734 -43.94 -2.41 44.13
C GLN A 734 -43.09 -3.10 45.18
N SER A 735 -43.73 -3.93 46.01
CA SER A 735 -43.05 -4.70 47.06
C SER A 735 -42.26 -3.83 48.06
N MET A 736 -42.78 -2.63 48.37
CA MET A 736 -42.27 -1.72 49.40
C MET A 736 -43.14 -1.79 50.66
N ASP A 737 -42.55 -1.51 51.82
CA ASP A 737 -43.29 -1.44 53.09
C ASP A 737 -43.86 -0.03 53.34
N ASP A 738 -44.72 0.10 54.37
CA ASP A 738 -45.38 1.37 54.72
C ASP A 738 -44.37 2.49 55.05
N VAL A 739 -43.19 2.14 55.60
CA VAL A 739 -42.14 3.10 55.93
C VAL A 739 -41.51 3.67 54.66
N HIS A 740 -41.18 2.81 53.70
CA HIS A 740 -40.67 3.19 52.39
C HIS A 740 -41.68 4.05 51.64
N ILE A 741 -42.98 3.71 51.70
CA ILE A 741 -44.08 4.48 51.10
C ILE A 741 -44.15 5.90 51.67
N ALA A 742 -44.11 6.06 52.99
CA ALA A 742 -44.14 7.38 53.62
C ALA A 742 -42.93 8.24 53.25
N GLN A 743 -41.72 7.65 53.23
CA GLN A 743 -40.51 8.36 52.79
C GLN A 743 -40.55 8.73 51.32
N PHE A 744 -41.14 7.87 50.48
CA PHE A 744 -41.33 8.13 49.07
C PHE A 744 -42.32 9.28 48.83
N ALA A 745 -43.45 9.31 49.54
CA ALA A 745 -44.40 10.43 49.49
C ALA A 745 -43.73 11.77 49.87
N ALA A 746 -42.91 11.78 50.92
CA ALA A 746 -42.14 12.95 51.32
C ALA A 746 -41.11 13.38 50.25
N LEU A 747 -40.50 12.41 49.55
CA LEU A 747 -39.60 12.69 48.44
C LEU A 747 -40.35 13.31 47.25
N LEU A 748 -41.50 12.73 46.86
CA LEU A 748 -42.35 13.28 45.80
C LEU A 748 -42.77 14.72 46.12
N ARG A 749 -43.20 14.99 47.35
CA ARG A 749 -43.50 16.36 47.80
C ARG A 749 -42.32 17.31 47.62
N THR A 750 -41.11 16.85 47.93
CA THR A 750 -39.87 17.63 47.74
C THR A 750 -39.60 17.90 46.26
N LEU A 751 -39.79 16.92 45.38
CA LEU A 751 -39.58 17.06 43.93
C LEU A 751 -40.60 18.02 43.31
N ALA A 752 -41.87 17.90 43.66
CA ALA A 752 -42.91 18.79 43.15
C ALA A 752 -42.73 20.23 43.63
N LYS A 753 -42.69 20.42 44.96
CA LYS A 753 -42.76 21.75 45.59
C LYS A 753 -41.40 22.42 45.70
N GLY A 754 -40.36 21.65 46.06
CA GLY A 754 -39.01 22.18 46.25
C GLY A 754 -38.22 22.33 44.96
N MET A 755 -38.42 21.43 43.98
CA MET A 755 -37.65 21.41 42.72
C MET A 755 -38.48 21.80 41.49
N GLY A 756 -39.76 22.16 41.67
CA GLY A 756 -40.64 22.63 40.61
C GLY A 756 -41.04 21.57 39.58
N ARG A 757 -40.91 20.27 39.91
CA ARG A 757 -41.27 19.20 38.98
C ARG A 757 -42.78 19.04 38.85
N GLN A 758 -43.26 18.76 37.65
CA GLN A 758 -44.61 18.26 37.44
C GLN A 758 -44.60 16.74 37.59
N LEU A 759 -45.30 16.23 38.60
CA LEU A 759 -45.38 14.80 38.90
C LEU A 759 -46.64 14.21 38.28
N ILE A 760 -46.50 13.09 37.58
CA ILE A 760 -47.62 12.25 37.14
C ILE A 760 -47.36 10.84 37.66
N VAL A 761 -48.16 10.37 38.61
CA VAL A 761 -47.95 9.08 39.26
C VAL A 761 -49.19 8.20 39.09
N ALA A 762 -49.02 7.03 38.48
CA ALA A 762 -50.07 6.02 38.46
C ALA A 762 -49.90 5.04 39.61
N VAL A 763 -51.01 4.67 40.27
CA VAL A 763 -51.02 3.78 41.43
C VAL A 763 -52.16 2.79 41.32
N HIS A 764 -51.88 1.50 41.52
CA HIS A 764 -52.90 0.45 41.46
C HIS A 764 -53.66 0.23 42.77
N GLU A 765 -53.02 0.42 43.92
CA GLU A 765 -53.63 0.20 45.23
C GLU A 765 -54.43 1.42 45.70
N ARG A 766 -55.68 1.20 46.10
CA ARG A 766 -56.59 2.29 46.52
C ARG A 766 -56.09 2.98 47.79
N ALA A 767 -55.65 2.22 48.80
CA ALA A 767 -55.15 2.76 50.05
C ALA A 767 -53.95 3.70 49.83
N LEU A 768 -53.01 3.30 48.96
CA LEU A 768 -51.86 4.13 48.59
C LEU A 768 -52.27 5.38 47.81
N PHE A 769 -53.23 5.27 46.89
CA PHE A 769 -53.74 6.43 46.15
C PHE A 769 -54.40 7.47 47.07
N ASP A 770 -55.25 7.03 47.99
CA ASP A 770 -55.91 7.92 48.96
C ASP A 770 -54.86 8.54 49.90
N TYR A 771 -53.86 7.76 50.35
CA TYR A 771 -52.74 8.26 51.16
C TYR A 771 -51.91 9.34 50.42
N LEU A 772 -51.52 9.08 49.17
CA LEU A 772 -50.75 10.04 48.37
C LEU A 772 -51.57 11.28 48.03
N THR A 773 -52.87 11.15 47.83
CA THR A 773 -53.77 12.30 47.61
C THR A 773 -53.76 13.21 48.83
N LEU A 774 -53.79 12.66 50.05
CA LEU A 774 -53.70 13.41 51.29
C LEU A 774 -52.31 14.05 51.48
N GLU A 775 -51.23 13.27 51.35
CA GLU A 775 -49.86 13.76 51.61
C GLU A 775 -49.35 14.80 50.60
N LEU A 776 -49.78 14.67 49.35
CA LEU A 776 -49.41 15.56 48.25
C LEU A 776 -50.42 16.68 48.01
N SER A 777 -51.45 16.78 48.87
CA SER A 777 -52.45 17.85 48.77
C SER A 777 -51.80 19.25 48.76
N PRO A 778 -52.45 20.23 48.09
CA PRO A 778 -52.00 21.62 48.08
C PRO A 778 -51.87 22.17 49.50
N ALA A 779 -50.70 22.73 49.83
CA ALA A 779 -50.44 23.28 51.17
C ALA A 779 -50.08 24.77 51.14
N PHE A 780 -49.68 25.29 49.98
CA PHE A 780 -49.32 26.68 49.77
C PHE A 780 -50.03 27.23 48.53
N ASP A 781 -50.17 28.54 48.46
CA ASP A 781 -50.73 29.22 47.29
C ASP A 781 -49.96 28.87 46.00
N GLY A 782 -50.70 28.51 44.95
CA GLY A 782 -50.15 28.01 43.69
C GLY A 782 -49.89 26.49 43.61
N ASP A 783 -49.98 25.76 44.73
CA ASP A 783 -49.99 24.29 44.70
C ASP A 783 -51.31 23.79 44.07
N SER A 784 -51.22 22.69 43.31
CA SER A 784 -52.38 22.07 42.66
C SER A 784 -52.19 20.57 42.55
N LEU A 785 -53.25 19.82 42.84
CA LEU A 785 -53.29 18.37 42.67
C LEU A 785 -54.53 17.99 41.86
N ILE A 786 -54.36 17.08 40.90
CA ILE A 786 -55.48 16.43 40.20
C ILE A 786 -55.41 14.94 40.48
N ALA A 787 -56.46 14.39 41.06
CA ALA A 787 -56.63 12.96 41.25
C ALA A 787 -57.60 12.44 40.18
N VAL A 788 -57.19 11.46 39.38
CA VAL A 788 -58.00 10.91 38.29
C VAL A 788 -58.24 9.44 38.53
N GLU A 789 -59.51 9.05 38.64
CA GLU A 789 -59.90 7.65 38.71
C GLU A 789 -60.35 7.16 37.34
N VAL A 790 -59.70 6.10 36.83
CA VAL A 790 -60.02 5.45 35.57
C VAL A 790 -60.82 4.18 35.86
N ALA A 791 -62.05 4.16 35.37
CA ALA A 791 -63.01 3.07 35.54
C ALA A 791 -63.64 2.70 34.19
N ARG A 792 -64.49 1.66 34.19
CA ARG A 792 -65.34 1.32 33.04
C ARG A 792 -66.80 1.57 33.38
N ASN A 793 -67.56 2.05 32.40
CA ASN A 793 -69.01 2.11 32.51
C ASN A 793 -69.65 0.74 32.23
N PHE A 794 -70.98 0.67 32.33
CA PHE A 794 -71.75 -0.55 32.04
C PHE A 794 -71.60 -1.06 30.59
N GLU A 795 -71.28 -0.18 29.64
CA GLU A 795 -71.08 -0.51 28.22
C GLU A 795 -69.65 -0.99 27.94
N GLY A 796 -68.75 -0.95 28.94
CA GLY A 796 -67.36 -1.35 28.85
C GLY A 796 -66.40 -0.27 28.36
N ASP A 797 -66.91 0.94 28.08
CA ASP A 797 -66.11 2.11 27.72
C ASP A 797 -65.37 2.66 28.94
N ALA A 798 -64.15 3.14 28.70
CA ALA A 798 -63.33 3.75 29.73
C ALA A 798 -63.84 5.15 30.07
N ILE A 799 -63.94 5.45 31.36
CA ILE A 799 -64.30 6.78 31.88
C ILE A 799 -63.20 7.24 32.84
N ALA A 800 -62.82 8.51 32.73
CA ALA A 800 -61.98 9.19 33.71
C ALA A 800 -62.83 10.13 34.58
N MET A 801 -62.65 10.03 35.90
CA MET A 801 -63.31 10.87 36.90
C MET A 801 -62.24 11.74 37.58
N PRO A 802 -61.96 12.95 37.06
CA PRO A 802 -60.98 13.84 37.67
C PRO A 802 -61.58 14.62 38.85
N GLN A 803 -60.80 14.73 39.92
CA GLN A 803 -61.04 15.60 41.07
C GLN A 803 -59.85 16.55 41.21
N ALA A 804 -60.11 17.85 41.14
CA ALA A 804 -59.08 18.87 41.29
C ALA A 804 -59.08 19.40 42.74
N PHE A 805 -57.89 19.58 43.28
CA PHE A 805 -57.62 20.16 44.59
C PHE A 805 -56.75 21.39 44.37
N GLY A 806 -57.24 22.54 44.86
CA GLY A 806 -56.47 23.78 44.95
C GLY A 806 -56.07 24.06 46.38
N PHE A 807 -55.20 25.04 46.58
CA PHE A 807 -54.95 25.58 47.91
C PHE A 807 -56.23 26.27 48.42
N GLU A 808 -56.73 25.81 49.56
CA GLU A 808 -57.76 26.48 50.33
C GLU A 808 -57.15 26.92 51.67
N GLU A 809 -57.36 28.18 52.04
CA GLU A 809 -56.88 28.71 53.31
C GLU A 809 -57.64 28.04 54.45
N ASP A 810 -56.94 27.30 55.29
CA ASP A 810 -57.55 26.50 56.35
C ASP A 810 -58.22 27.41 57.39
N ARG A 811 -59.56 27.47 57.34
CA ARG A 811 -60.37 28.26 58.29
C ARG A 811 -60.61 27.53 59.62
N ALA A 812 -60.04 26.34 59.83
CA ALA A 812 -60.27 25.54 61.03
C ALA A 812 -59.52 26.03 62.29
N ILE A 813 -58.68 27.08 62.19
CA ILE A 813 -58.07 27.75 63.35
C ILE A 813 -58.63 29.17 63.50
N ALA A 814 -59.96 29.27 63.56
CA ALA A 814 -60.67 30.45 64.04
C ALA A 814 -62.03 30.03 64.65
N ALA A 815 -61.97 29.22 65.70
CA ALA A 815 -63.07 28.99 66.64
C ALA A 815 -62.50 28.86 68.05
#